data_AF-Q9CUL5-F1
#
_entry.id   AF-Q9CUL5-F1
#
_cell.length_a   1.000
_cell.length_b   1.000
_cell.length_c   1.000
_cell.angle_alpha   90.00
_cell.angle_beta   90.00
_cell.angle_gamma   90.00
#
_symmetry.space_group_name_H-M   'P 1'
#
loop_
_entity.id
_entity.type
_entity.pdbx_description
1 polymer ?
#
loop_
_entity_poly.entity_id
_entity_poly.type
_entity_poly.pdbx_seq_one_letter_code
_entity_poly.pdbx_strand_id
1 'polypeptide(L)'
;MSNLMYNKMWHQTQEALNSLLDKEFQKMSEPQANKVLVFQMLATFYINYVQIFRNMENVYDQIVHPQKRMLIRKVLDGVMGRILELKNEMVELEMTEFHYFDDILQDLKLSPQQLDVPIPRYFLKERLEVIKGREKILARILTECGLNLPVKYAAKSIALEEAVKLIQIAERARQGRLRALFMKQIFLQECRAKEMKLLGHRLLDTKLAALQIQKVWRGFHQCKKTVKEREEEMVFLGMKPSPLFNEVSDAIVQSKQVTNLRDEVQLKHEQDYQEALVNIKEDLKMLEGPDIKEHLQDQIRQWFIECRNLTGTFPDYPNEEDGGSALIFSNKTPEQVMGDIIATQEEEEKLKKKKKKEDKENKGKKGKKEKKEKKEKKVSLKEKAMKDEDEEWKMSPSLFLQLMEEGNSLYKDIWLNKDESWNFPQDYDPELIKEEKRKELEMEIRVQVDELMRQELKNLKLAVNREMEIPPRQKKGKKEQTIVFPREVFGNPRVALVSLHIRALWGISYLSFNNGTIESLYQELVEKGLLIQALKVNLSDYIGEYSYLGTTLRQVAIEPMPSLLDVRQLITLYGILPLGSAEVHERAPLVKSLLLAGPSGVGKKMLVHAICTETGANLFNLSALNIAGKYPGKTGLQMMIHLVFKVARQLQPSVVWIQDTEKTFYKKVPQAEKRFEPKRLKRYLPKLLKLLKPDDRILIVGTTHRPFDAELQPFCRVYQKIILVPRPDYASRYGKFHEVLWKEIILRNGGKLTNSLNISCLSKVTDGFTQGQIVQVIKDVLTERRLRQQAHKPLTAIEFITMMTNMNPVYREEEESFKNWYAKTPLGKKRVLSLTVGNKEKEKDKGKKGKRGKKKK
;
A
#
# COMPACT_ATOMS: atom_id res chain seq x y z
N MET A 1 27.44 5.99 8.54
CA MET A 1 27.51 7.08 7.54
C MET A 1 27.09 8.36 8.24
N SER A 2 27.66 9.51 7.88
CA SER A 2 27.29 10.78 8.51
C SER A 2 25.95 11.27 7.99
N ASN A 3 25.18 11.96 8.85
CA ASN A 3 23.92 12.63 8.50
C ASN A 3 24.05 13.57 7.28
N LEU A 4 25.24 14.16 7.10
CA LEU A 4 25.61 14.97 5.94
C LEU A 4 25.49 14.19 4.61
N MET A 5 25.85 12.91 4.59
CA MET A 5 25.74 12.07 3.38
C MET A 5 24.27 11.85 3.00
N TYR A 6 23.40 11.64 3.99
CA TYR A 6 21.97 11.45 3.74
C TYR A 6 21.28 12.74 3.28
N ASN A 7 21.63 13.88 3.87
CA ASN A 7 21.21 15.18 3.34
C ASN A 7 21.70 15.36 1.91
N LYS A 8 22.98 15.08 1.60
CA LYS A 8 23.51 15.18 0.23
C LYS A 8 22.76 14.28 -0.76
N MET A 9 22.43 13.05 -0.35
CA MET A 9 21.61 12.14 -1.15
C MET A 9 20.22 12.72 -1.42
N TRP A 10 19.61 13.36 -0.41
CA TRP A 10 18.35 14.06 -0.58
C TRP A 10 18.45 15.22 -1.57
N HIS A 11 19.44 16.11 -1.42
CA HIS A 11 19.67 17.22 -2.35
C HIS A 11 19.84 16.74 -3.79
N GLN A 12 20.69 15.73 -4.03
CA GLN A 12 20.91 15.17 -5.35
C GLN A 12 19.63 14.57 -5.96
N THR A 13 18.83 13.89 -5.13
CA THR A 13 17.58 13.28 -5.60
C THR A 13 16.53 14.34 -5.93
N GLN A 14 16.49 15.41 -5.15
CA GLN A 14 15.57 16.52 -5.35
C GLN A 14 15.95 17.38 -6.57
N GLU A 15 17.25 17.59 -6.82
CA GLU A 15 17.74 18.20 -8.06
C GLU A 15 17.40 17.36 -9.30
N ALA A 16 17.56 16.04 -9.20
CA ALA A 16 17.18 15.12 -10.27
C ALA A 16 15.66 15.22 -10.56
N LEU A 17 14.83 15.27 -9.52
CA LEU A 17 13.39 15.47 -9.66
C LEU A 17 13.06 16.80 -10.34
N ASN A 18 13.70 17.90 -9.95
CA ASN A 18 13.51 19.20 -10.58
C ASN A 18 13.86 19.21 -12.06
N SER A 19 15.02 18.66 -12.39
CA SER A 19 15.44 18.55 -13.78
C SER A 19 14.48 17.70 -14.62
N LEU A 20 13.78 16.74 -13.99
CA LEU A 20 12.80 15.89 -14.66
C LEU A 20 11.47 16.62 -14.87
N LEU A 21 10.99 17.35 -13.84
CA LEU A 21 9.78 18.17 -13.92
C LEU A 21 9.91 19.24 -15.01
N ASP A 22 11.06 19.94 -15.07
CA ASP A 22 11.32 20.95 -16.10
C ASP A 22 11.27 20.35 -17.52
N LYS A 23 11.88 19.18 -17.71
CA LYS A 23 11.86 18.45 -19.00
C LYS A 23 10.47 17.98 -19.38
N GLU A 24 9.67 17.53 -18.40
CA GLU A 24 8.31 17.07 -18.63
C GLU A 24 7.40 18.24 -19.00
N PHE A 25 7.51 19.37 -18.31
CA PHE A 25 6.77 20.59 -18.62
C PHE A 25 7.04 21.10 -20.04
N GLN A 26 8.32 21.08 -20.45
CA GLN A 26 8.70 21.43 -21.83
C GLN A 26 8.03 20.51 -22.86
N LYS A 27 8.06 19.19 -22.63
CA LYS A 27 7.52 18.20 -23.58
C LYS A 27 5.99 18.08 -23.58
N MET A 28 5.31 18.46 -22.50
CA MET A 28 3.84 18.54 -22.45
C MET A 28 3.26 19.50 -23.51
N SER A 29 4.05 20.47 -23.95
CA SER A 29 3.63 21.51 -24.90
C SER A 29 3.71 21.08 -26.37
N GLU A 30 4.44 19.99 -26.68
CA GLU A 30 4.72 19.58 -28.06
C GLU A 30 3.80 18.42 -28.48
N PRO A 31 2.86 18.63 -29.43
CA PRO A 31 2.12 17.52 -30.01
C PRO A 31 3.05 16.62 -30.81
N GLN A 32 3.01 15.32 -30.54
CA GLN A 32 3.79 14.32 -31.29
C GLN A 32 2.87 13.36 -32.05
N ALA A 33 3.11 13.24 -33.35
CA ALA A 33 2.35 12.33 -34.22
C ALA A 33 2.87 10.88 -34.18
N ASN A 34 4.16 10.67 -33.91
CA ASN A 34 4.76 9.34 -33.99
C ASN A 34 4.64 8.56 -32.67
N LYS A 35 3.77 7.56 -32.66
CA LYS A 35 3.52 6.67 -31.50
C LYS A 35 4.79 6.04 -30.92
N VAL A 36 5.79 5.74 -31.74
CA VAL A 36 7.05 5.14 -31.26
C VAL A 36 7.87 6.14 -30.45
N LEU A 37 7.96 7.39 -30.92
CA LEU A 37 8.67 8.46 -30.21
C LEU A 37 7.94 8.83 -28.92
N VAL A 38 6.61 8.88 -28.96
CA VAL A 38 5.78 9.09 -27.77
C VAL A 38 6.03 8.01 -26.73
N PHE A 39 6.03 6.73 -27.14
CA PHE A 39 6.30 5.62 -26.24
C PHE A 39 7.70 5.71 -25.63
N GLN A 40 8.73 5.96 -26.45
CA GLN A 40 10.10 6.10 -25.97
C GLN A 40 10.24 7.26 -24.98
N MET A 41 9.56 8.38 -25.23
CA MET A 41 9.50 9.52 -24.32
C MET A 41 8.88 9.13 -22.97
N LEU A 42 7.70 8.52 -22.98
CA LEU A 42 7.02 8.09 -21.75
C LEU A 42 7.80 7.03 -20.99
N ALA A 43 8.38 6.07 -21.70
CA ALA A 43 9.24 5.05 -21.12
C ALA A 43 10.47 5.68 -20.45
N THR A 44 11.08 6.69 -21.07
CA THR A 44 12.20 7.43 -20.47
C THR A 44 11.79 8.16 -19.20
N PHE A 45 10.63 8.85 -19.21
CA PHE A 45 10.10 9.48 -18.00
C PHE A 45 9.81 8.45 -16.91
N TYR A 46 9.14 7.35 -17.25
CA TYR A 46 8.84 6.26 -16.32
C TYR A 46 10.12 5.72 -15.65
N ILE A 47 11.16 5.43 -16.42
CA ILE A 47 12.44 4.93 -15.88
C ILE A 47 13.08 5.95 -14.94
N ASN A 48 13.12 7.23 -15.34
CA ASN A 48 13.70 8.28 -14.50
C ASN A 48 12.92 8.47 -13.19
N TYR A 49 11.59 8.43 -13.23
CA TYR A 49 10.77 8.48 -12.03
C TYR A 49 10.96 7.26 -11.13
N VAL A 50 11.11 6.05 -11.69
CA VAL A 50 11.43 4.85 -10.90
C VAL A 50 12.79 4.99 -10.19
N GLN A 51 13.79 5.60 -10.84
CA GLN A 51 15.08 5.88 -10.21
C GLN A 51 14.97 6.90 -9.08
N ILE A 52 14.27 8.02 -9.32
CA ILE A 52 14.02 9.04 -8.29
C ILE A 52 13.28 8.41 -7.12
N PHE A 53 12.24 7.62 -7.38
CA PHE A 53 11.48 6.92 -6.35
C PHE A 53 12.34 6.02 -5.49
N ARG A 54 13.22 5.22 -6.10
CA ARG A 54 14.16 4.36 -5.38
C ARG A 54 15.14 5.15 -4.51
N ASN A 55 15.66 6.26 -5.03
CA ASN A 55 16.56 7.12 -4.27
C ASN A 55 15.82 7.84 -3.14
N MET A 56 14.60 8.33 -3.38
CA MET A 56 13.76 8.97 -2.36
C MET A 56 13.35 7.99 -1.25
N GLU A 57 13.04 6.73 -1.58
CA GLU A 57 12.74 5.70 -0.57
C GLU A 57 13.95 5.42 0.31
N ASN A 58 15.14 5.31 -0.29
CA ASN A 58 16.38 5.19 0.47
C ASN A 58 16.62 6.42 1.36
N VAL A 59 16.43 7.64 0.83
CA VAL A 59 16.57 8.88 1.59
C VAL A 59 15.59 8.90 2.78
N TYR A 60 14.32 8.58 2.54
CA TYR A 60 13.30 8.49 3.57
C TYR A 60 13.65 7.45 4.63
N ASP A 61 14.16 6.27 4.26
CA ASP A 61 14.55 5.24 5.23
C ASP A 61 15.79 5.64 6.05
N GLN A 62 16.70 6.44 5.50
CA GLN A 62 17.94 6.84 6.18
C GLN A 62 17.79 8.10 7.06
N ILE A 63 16.97 9.08 6.66
CA ILE A 63 16.79 10.33 7.42
C ILE A 63 15.98 10.06 8.69
N VAL A 64 16.41 10.66 9.79
CA VAL A 64 15.81 10.47 11.11
C VAL A 64 14.95 11.67 11.52
N HIS A 65 15.27 12.85 10.99
CA HIS A 65 14.56 14.10 11.24
C HIS A 65 13.05 14.03 10.88
N PRO A 66 12.13 14.25 11.84
CA PRO A 66 10.70 14.02 11.64
C PRO A 66 10.09 14.95 10.58
N GLN A 67 10.34 16.27 10.66
CA GLN A 67 9.80 17.23 9.70
C GLN A 67 10.30 16.99 8.25
N LYS A 68 11.58 16.65 8.05
CA LYS A 68 12.10 16.27 6.72
C LYS A 68 11.44 15.01 6.19
N ARG A 69 11.26 14.00 7.05
CA ARG A 69 10.59 12.75 6.69
C ARG A 69 9.15 12.99 6.24
N MET A 70 8.44 13.96 6.82
CA MET A 70 7.10 14.34 6.34
C MET A 70 7.15 14.92 4.91
N LEU A 71 8.09 15.81 4.62
CA LEU A 71 8.23 16.43 3.29
C LEU A 71 8.64 15.41 2.21
N ILE A 72 9.80 14.78 2.43
CA ILE A 72 9.96 13.32 2.35
C ILE A 72 8.84 12.52 1.68
N ARG A 73 7.96 12.09 2.58
CA ARG A 73 6.79 11.27 2.38
C ARG A 73 5.85 11.85 1.35
N LYS A 74 5.55 13.16 1.44
CA LYS A 74 4.65 13.86 0.50
C LYS A 74 5.19 13.77 -0.93
N VAL A 75 6.45 14.14 -1.14
CA VAL A 75 7.08 14.09 -2.48
C VAL A 75 7.15 12.66 -3.01
N LEU A 76 7.51 11.70 -2.14
CA LEU A 76 7.59 10.29 -2.51
C LEU A 76 6.24 9.73 -2.98
N ASP A 77 5.13 10.09 -2.31
CA ASP A 77 3.78 9.70 -2.71
C ASP A 77 3.37 10.37 -4.04
N GLY A 78 3.78 11.63 -4.27
CA GLY A 78 3.64 12.29 -5.57
C GLY A 78 4.34 11.54 -6.71
N VAL A 79 5.62 11.19 -6.51
CA VAL A 79 6.40 10.42 -7.49
C VAL A 79 5.77 9.04 -7.74
N MET A 80 5.33 8.37 -6.67
CA MET A 80 4.64 7.08 -6.75
C MET A 80 3.36 7.18 -7.61
N GLY A 81 2.56 8.23 -7.40
CA GLY A 81 1.38 8.51 -8.21
C GLY A 81 1.72 8.74 -9.69
N ARG A 82 2.76 9.52 -9.98
CA ARG A 82 3.18 9.78 -11.37
C ARG A 82 3.66 8.52 -12.09
N ILE A 83 4.36 7.61 -11.39
CA ILE A 83 4.75 6.30 -11.94
C ILE A 83 3.50 5.51 -12.39
N LEU A 84 2.42 5.53 -11.60
CA LEU A 84 1.18 4.85 -11.94
C LEU A 84 0.45 5.50 -13.11
N GLU A 85 0.42 6.83 -13.18
CA GLU A 85 -0.13 7.57 -14.33
C GLU A 85 0.63 7.25 -15.62
N LEU A 86 1.96 7.40 -15.61
CA LEU A 86 2.81 7.09 -16.77
C LEU A 86 2.66 5.63 -17.19
N LYS A 87 2.58 4.71 -16.22
CA LYS A 87 2.30 3.31 -16.52
C LYS A 87 0.95 3.15 -17.22
N ASN A 88 -0.09 3.82 -16.75
CA ASN A 88 -1.41 3.74 -17.36
C ASN A 88 -1.42 4.33 -18.77
N GLU A 89 -0.75 5.47 -19.00
CA GLU A 89 -0.60 6.08 -20.33
C GLU A 89 0.13 5.13 -21.30
N MET A 90 1.23 4.50 -20.86
CA MET A 90 1.93 3.50 -21.67
C MET A 90 1.01 2.31 -22.03
N VAL A 91 0.22 1.81 -21.07
CA VAL A 91 -0.75 0.73 -21.30
C VAL A 91 -1.81 1.15 -22.32
N GLU A 92 -2.29 2.39 -22.26
CA GLU A 92 -3.30 2.91 -23.20
C GLU A 92 -2.75 3.09 -24.61
N LEU A 93 -1.49 3.50 -24.73
CA LEU A 93 -0.81 3.65 -26.02
C LEU A 93 -0.54 2.32 -26.72
N GLU A 94 0.09 1.36 -26.01
CA GLU A 94 0.46 0.08 -26.60
C GLU A 94 -0.65 -0.99 -26.51
N MET A 95 -1.69 -0.76 -25.69
CA MET A 95 -2.75 -1.73 -25.40
C MET A 95 -2.24 -3.03 -24.77
N THR A 96 -1.21 -2.95 -23.92
CA THR A 96 -0.63 -4.10 -23.19
C THR A 96 -0.26 -3.69 -21.78
N GLU A 97 -0.33 -4.63 -20.83
CA GLU A 97 0.20 -4.42 -19.48
C GLU A 97 1.75 -4.60 -19.46
N PHE A 98 2.27 -5.47 -20.33
CA PHE A 98 3.68 -5.85 -20.40
C PHE A 98 4.45 -4.96 -21.37
N HIS A 99 5.52 -4.34 -20.90
CA HIS A 99 6.36 -3.40 -21.63
C HIS A 99 7.82 -3.83 -21.48
N TYR A 100 8.62 -3.68 -22.54
CA TYR A 100 10.02 -4.08 -22.57
C TYR A 100 10.88 -2.85 -22.85
N PHE A 101 11.90 -2.64 -22.02
CA PHE A 101 12.73 -1.45 -22.02
C PHE A 101 14.18 -1.75 -22.46
N ASP A 102 14.45 -2.90 -23.06
CA ASP A 102 15.80 -3.43 -23.32
C ASP A 102 16.69 -2.40 -24.04
N ASP A 103 16.18 -1.83 -25.14
CA ASP A 103 16.89 -0.84 -25.97
C ASP A 103 17.15 0.45 -25.16
N ILE A 104 16.15 0.92 -24.40
CA ILE A 104 16.23 2.16 -23.61
C ILE A 104 17.18 1.99 -22.42
N LEU A 105 17.18 0.82 -21.78
CA LEU A 105 18.11 0.49 -20.71
C LEU A 105 19.55 0.46 -21.24
N GLN A 106 19.75 -0.09 -22.44
CA GLN A 106 21.05 -0.08 -23.09
C GLN A 106 21.52 1.35 -23.38
N ASP A 107 20.64 2.20 -23.91
CA ASP A 107 20.94 3.62 -24.18
C ASP A 107 21.28 4.40 -22.90
N LEU A 108 20.52 4.17 -21.82
CA LEU A 108 20.72 4.82 -20.52
C LEU A 108 21.84 4.17 -19.69
N LYS A 109 22.45 3.07 -20.16
CA LYS A 109 23.47 2.27 -19.45
C LYS A 109 22.99 1.79 -18.07
N LEU A 110 21.73 1.37 -18.01
CA LEU A 110 21.09 0.90 -16.78
C LEU A 110 20.96 -0.61 -16.78
N SER A 111 21.04 -1.18 -15.58
CA SER A 111 20.75 -2.60 -15.35
C SER A 111 19.24 -2.80 -15.16
N PRO A 112 18.66 -3.93 -15.59
CA PRO A 112 17.23 -4.19 -15.41
C PRO A 112 16.76 -4.18 -13.95
N GLN A 113 17.65 -4.49 -12.99
CA GLN A 113 17.37 -4.42 -11.55
C GLN A 113 17.06 -3.00 -11.07
N GLN A 114 17.44 -1.97 -11.83
CA GLN A 114 17.09 -0.60 -11.52
C GLN A 114 15.63 -0.27 -11.89
N LEU A 115 14.93 -1.14 -12.64
CA LEU A 115 13.49 -1.04 -12.90
C LEU A 115 12.62 -1.67 -11.84
N ASP A 116 13.20 -2.44 -10.91
CA ASP A 116 12.49 -2.97 -9.77
C ASP A 116 12.01 -1.80 -8.89
N VAL A 117 10.69 -1.62 -8.85
CA VAL A 117 10.06 -0.62 -8.01
C VAL A 117 10.11 -1.12 -6.57
N PRO A 118 10.89 -0.49 -5.66
CA PRO A 118 10.96 -0.93 -4.28
C PRO A 118 9.61 -0.77 -3.59
N ILE A 119 9.33 -1.62 -2.62
CA ILE A 119 8.14 -1.48 -1.77
C ILE A 119 8.51 -0.53 -0.62
N PRO A 120 7.84 0.62 -0.47
CA PRO A 120 8.19 1.55 0.60
C PRO A 120 8.04 0.93 1.98
N ARG A 121 9.12 0.98 2.78
CA ARG A 121 9.15 0.36 4.12
C ARG A 121 8.14 0.95 5.09
N TYR A 122 7.78 2.23 4.89
CA TYR A 122 6.82 2.92 5.74
C TYR A 122 5.42 2.29 5.69
N PHE A 123 5.05 1.56 4.63
CA PHE A 123 3.75 0.88 4.53
C PHE A 123 3.47 -0.02 5.73
N LEU A 124 4.52 -0.70 6.22
CA LEU A 124 4.44 -1.57 7.39
C LEU A 124 4.92 -0.88 8.66
N LYS A 125 6.02 -0.10 8.60
CA LYS A 125 6.62 0.50 9.80
C LYS A 125 5.63 1.44 10.53
N GLU A 126 4.94 2.32 9.82
CA GLU A 126 3.98 3.28 10.41
C GLU A 126 2.76 2.58 11.03
N ARG A 127 2.48 1.32 10.65
CA ARG A 127 1.28 0.56 11.09
C ARG A 127 1.60 -0.69 11.90
N LEU A 128 2.85 -0.83 12.30
CA LEU A 128 3.37 -2.08 12.85
C LEU A 128 2.64 -2.48 14.13
N GLU A 129 2.32 -1.52 15.00
CA GLU A 129 1.55 -1.74 16.22
C GLU A 129 0.12 -2.21 15.95
N VAL A 130 -0.58 -1.54 15.02
CA VAL A 130 -1.94 -1.90 14.60
C VAL A 130 -1.96 -3.31 14.01
N ILE A 131 -0.98 -3.65 13.16
CA ILE A 131 -0.85 -4.97 12.54
C ILE A 131 -0.59 -6.03 13.62
N LYS A 132 0.35 -5.81 14.55
CA LYS A 132 0.64 -6.73 15.65
C LYS A 132 -0.55 -6.93 16.58
N GLY A 133 -1.24 -5.85 16.95
CA GLY A 133 -2.45 -5.89 17.78
C GLY A 133 -3.53 -6.75 17.13
N ARG A 134 -3.77 -6.53 15.83
CA ARG A 134 -4.72 -7.33 15.04
C ARG A 134 -4.31 -8.79 14.90
N GLU A 135 -3.04 -9.08 14.63
CA GLU A 135 -2.54 -10.46 14.56
C GLU A 135 -2.76 -11.21 15.88
N LYS A 136 -2.58 -10.55 17.03
CA LYS A 136 -2.86 -11.13 18.35
C LYS A 136 -4.35 -11.42 18.54
N ILE A 137 -5.24 -10.50 18.18
CA ILE A 137 -6.69 -10.69 18.25
C ILE A 137 -7.11 -11.88 17.38
N LEU A 138 -6.63 -11.93 16.13
CA LEU A 138 -6.93 -13.01 15.20
C LEU A 138 -6.41 -14.36 15.71
N ALA A 139 -5.17 -14.41 16.22
CA ALA A 139 -4.60 -15.62 16.80
C ALA A 139 -5.39 -16.11 18.02
N ARG A 140 -5.86 -15.18 18.86
CA ARG A 140 -6.71 -15.48 20.01
C ARG A 140 -8.03 -16.10 19.57
N ILE A 141 -8.75 -15.48 18.63
CA ILE A 141 -10.03 -15.99 18.11
C ILE A 141 -9.83 -17.37 17.46
N LEU A 142 -8.77 -17.55 16.67
CA LEU A 142 -8.47 -18.86 16.06
C LEU A 142 -8.18 -19.95 17.12
N THR A 143 -7.57 -19.57 18.25
CA THR A 143 -7.33 -20.47 19.37
C THR A 143 -8.64 -20.84 20.07
N GLU A 144 -9.46 -19.85 20.38
CA GLU A 144 -10.77 -20.03 21.05
C GLU A 144 -11.72 -20.91 20.22
N CYS A 145 -11.71 -20.75 18.89
CA CYS A 145 -12.53 -21.55 17.98
C CYS A 145 -11.97 -22.96 17.70
N GLY A 146 -10.80 -23.33 18.25
CA GLY A 146 -10.13 -24.59 17.96
C GLY A 146 -9.69 -24.74 16.50
N LEU A 147 -9.60 -23.62 15.76
CA LEU A 147 -9.20 -23.57 14.35
C LEU A 147 -7.69 -23.41 14.15
N ASN A 148 -6.93 -23.23 15.23
CA ASN A 148 -5.50 -23.46 15.23
C ASN A 148 -5.26 -24.96 14.98
N LEU A 149 -5.13 -25.30 13.70
CA LEU A 149 -4.32 -26.42 13.26
C LEU A 149 -2.87 -26.02 13.55
N PRO A 150 -2.21 -26.52 14.61
CA PRO A 150 -0.85 -26.98 14.36
C PRO A 150 -1.03 -27.95 13.20
N VAL A 151 -0.18 -27.84 12.18
CA VAL A 151 -0.10 -28.82 11.08
C VAL A 151 -0.47 -30.17 11.67
N LYS A 152 -1.70 -30.65 11.40
CA LYS A 152 -2.01 -32.04 11.64
C LYS A 152 -1.02 -32.67 10.71
N TYR A 153 0.12 -33.10 11.25
CA TYR A 153 0.88 -34.18 10.67
C TYR A 153 -0.23 -35.17 10.39
N ALA A 154 -0.63 -35.30 9.12
CA ALA A 154 -1.44 -36.43 8.71
C ALA A 154 -0.70 -37.58 9.36
N ALA A 155 -1.32 -38.20 10.36
CA ALA A 155 -0.69 -39.27 11.09
C ALA A 155 -0.50 -40.32 10.02
N LYS A 156 0.67 -40.30 9.38
CA LYS A 156 1.07 -41.29 8.41
C LYS A 156 0.94 -42.56 9.22
N SER A 157 0.09 -43.48 8.78
CA SER A 157 -0.04 -44.77 9.41
C SER A 157 1.35 -45.38 9.45
N ILE A 158 1.99 -45.31 10.60
CA ILE A 158 3.31 -45.89 10.83
C ILE A 158 3.09 -47.39 10.73
N ALA A 159 3.84 -48.06 9.85
CA ALA A 159 3.78 -49.52 9.77
C ALA A 159 4.13 -50.12 11.14
N LEU A 160 3.47 -51.20 11.53
CA LEU A 160 3.62 -51.82 12.87
C LEU A 160 5.10 -52.01 13.25
N GLU A 161 5.94 -52.42 12.30
CA GLU A 161 7.39 -52.59 12.49
C GLU A 161 8.13 -51.30 12.82
N GLU A 162 7.77 -50.17 12.18
CA GLU A 162 8.35 -48.86 12.51
C GLU A 162 7.90 -48.39 13.90
N ALA A 163 6.65 -48.65 14.27
CA ALA A 163 6.15 -48.32 15.60
C ALA A 163 6.90 -49.10 16.69
N VAL A 164 7.12 -50.40 16.48
CA VAL A 164 7.92 -51.25 17.39
C VAL A 164 9.37 -50.75 17.49
N LYS A 165 10.01 -50.40 16.36
CA LYS A 165 11.36 -49.82 16.37
C LYS A 165 11.41 -48.51 17.17
N LEU A 166 10.44 -47.62 16.99
CA LEU A 166 10.38 -46.36 17.73
C LEU A 166 10.24 -46.60 19.24
N ILE A 167 9.36 -47.52 19.64
CA ILE A 167 9.18 -47.89 21.05
C ILE A 167 10.48 -48.47 21.63
N GLN A 168 11.16 -49.37 20.90
CA GLN A 168 12.43 -49.93 21.35
C GLN A 168 13.56 -48.90 21.47
N ILE A 169 13.59 -47.91 20.56
CA ILE A 169 14.56 -46.79 20.62
C ILE A 169 14.25 -45.92 21.86
N ALA A 170 12.98 -45.59 22.08
CA ALA A 170 12.55 -44.80 23.23
C ALA A 170 12.86 -45.52 24.55
N GLU A 171 12.64 -46.83 24.62
CA GLU A 171 12.93 -47.62 25.82
C GLU A 171 14.43 -47.75 26.07
N ARG A 172 15.25 -47.95 25.02
CA ARG A 172 16.72 -47.87 25.13
C ARG A 172 17.17 -46.51 25.65
N ALA A 173 16.58 -45.42 25.15
CA ALA A 173 16.89 -44.07 25.63
C ALA A 173 16.47 -43.87 27.10
N ARG A 174 15.32 -44.40 27.51
CA ARG A 174 14.87 -44.37 28.91
C ARG A 174 15.83 -45.13 29.82
N GLN A 175 16.22 -46.35 29.44
CA GLN A 175 17.21 -47.12 30.19
C GLN A 175 18.58 -46.43 30.23
N GLY A 176 19.01 -45.80 29.13
CA GLY A 176 20.22 -44.99 29.07
C GLY A 176 20.19 -43.83 30.07
N ARG A 177 19.06 -43.11 30.17
CA ARG A 177 18.87 -42.03 31.16
C ARG A 177 18.89 -42.55 32.60
N LEU A 178 18.24 -43.68 32.87
CA LEU A 178 18.26 -44.31 34.20
C LEU A 178 19.67 -44.73 34.61
N ARG A 179 20.43 -45.38 33.71
CA ARG A 179 21.84 -45.73 33.96
C ARG A 179 22.70 -44.50 34.19
N ALA A 180 22.51 -43.43 33.41
CA ALA A 180 23.25 -42.18 33.59
C ALA A 180 22.96 -41.54 34.96
N LEU A 181 21.70 -41.53 35.41
CA LEU A 181 21.32 -41.07 36.74
C LEU A 181 21.96 -41.92 37.84
N PHE A 182 21.92 -43.24 37.70
CA PHE A 182 22.53 -44.17 38.66
C PHE A 182 24.05 -43.98 38.75
N MET A 183 24.74 -43.89 37.61
CA MET A 183 26.19 -43.61 37.59
C MET A 183 26.54 -42.24 38.18
N LYS A 184 25.72 -41.21 37.91
CA LYS A 184 25.91 -39.88 38.52
C LYS A 184 25.79 -39.94 40.04
N GLN A 185 24.90 -40.78 40.56
CA GLN A 185 24.71 -40.95 42.00
C GLN A 185 25.91 -41.64 42.66
N ILE A 186 26.46 -42.66 42.01
CA ILE A 186 27.71 -43.32 42.44
C ILE A 186 28.87 -42.32 42.43
N PHE A 187 29.02 -41.54 41.35
CA PHE A 187 30.05 -40.51 41.26
C PHE A 187 29.94 -39.46 42.38
N LEU A 188 28.73 -38.99 42.68
CA LEU A 188 28.48 -38.05 43.78
C LEU A 188 28.82 -38.66 45.15
N GLN A 189 28.52 -39.94 45.37
CA GLN A 189 28.93 -40.65 46.58
C GLN A 189 30.46 -40.75 46.69
N GLU A 190 31.16 -41.09 45.61
CA GLU A 190 32.64 -41.07 45.61
C GLU A 190 33.20 -39.68 45.88
N CYS A 191 32.61 -38.62 45.32
CA CYS A 191 33.00 -37.24 45.59
C CYS A 191 32.84 -36.90 47.07
N ARG A 192 31.68 -37.20 47.68
CA ARG A 192 31.46 -37.00 49.13
C ARG A 192 32.43 -37.81 49.99
N ALA A 193 32.72 -39.05 49.60
CA ALA A 193 33.70 -39.88 50.29
C ALA A 193 35.12 -39.29 50.21
N LYS A 194 35.50 -38.70 49.08
CA LYS A 194 36.76 -37.96 48.91
C LYS A 194 36.79 -36.67 49.73
N GLU A 195 35.70 -35.92 49.77
CA GLU A 195 35.57 -34.70 50.61
C GLU A 195 35.71 -35.02 52.10
N MET A 196 35.05 -36.08 52.59
CA MET A 196 35.21 -36.52 53.98
C MET A 196 36.66 -36.94 54.29
N LYS A 197 37.37 -37.56 53.35
CA LYS A 197 38.80 -37.86 53.51
C LYS A 197 39.67 -36.59 53.54
N LEU A 198 39.29 -35.56 52.79
CA LEU A 198 40.00 -34.26 52.75
C LEU A 198 39.76 -33.41 54.00
N LEU A 199 38.56 -33.47 54.60
CA LEU A 199 38.23 -32.79 55.85
C LEU A 199 39.08 -33.25 57.05
N GLY A 200 39.72 -34.43 56.96
CA GLY A 200 40.67 -34.92 57.96
C GLY A 200 42.09 -34.33 57.87
N HIS A 201 42.39 -33.54 56.83
CA HIS A 201 43.73 -32.97 56.63
C HIS A 201 43.70 -31.44 56.74
N ARG A 202 44.07 -30.92 57.92
CA ARG A 202 44.46 -29.50 58.09
C ARG A 202 45.75 -29.25 57.29
N LEU A 203 45.62 -28.80 56.06
CA LEU A 203 46.74 -28.45 55.19
C LEU A 203 47.23 -27.03 55.54
N LEU A 204 48.32 -26.97 56.31
CA LEU A 204 49.03 -25.75 56.71
C LEU A 204 50.22 -25.41 55.78
N ASP A 205 50.34 -26.04 54.61
CA ASP A 205 51.51 -25.88 53.73
C ASP A 205 51.16 -25.16 52.41
N THR A 206 51.78 -24.00 52.17
CA THR A 206 51.60 -23.18 50.96
C THR A 206 51.92 -23.95 49.68
N LYS A 207 52.87 -24.89 49.72
CA LYS A 207 53.17 -25.77 48.56
C LYS A 207 52.01 -26.70 48.22
N LEU A 208 51.31 -27.23 49.23
CA LEU A 208 50.15 -28.10 49.01
C LEU A 208 48.94 -27.31 48.49
N ALA A 209 48.75 -26.07 48.96
CA ALA A 209 47.73 -25.18 48.40
C ALA A 209 47.99 -24.87 46.92
N ALA A 210 49.25 -24.56 46.54
CA ALA A 210 49.62 -24.34 45.14
C ALA A 210 49.36 -25.58 44.26
N LEU A 211 49.69 -26.78 44.76
CA LEU A 211 49.40 -28.05 44.07
C LEU A 211 47.89 -28.27 43.89
N GLN A 212 47.06 -27.94 44.88
CA GLN A 212 45.60 -28.02 44.74
C GLN A 212 45.08 -27.05 43.68
N ILE A 213 45.53 -25.79 43.68
CA ILE A 213 45.13 -24.80 42.68
C ILE A 213 45.53 -25.26 41.27
N GLN A 214 46.78 -25.71 41.09
CA GLN A 214 47.25 -26.23 39.80
C GLN A 214 46.45 -27.44 39.35
N LYS A 215 46.10 -28.36 40.27
CA LYS A 215 45.27 -29.53 39.97
C LYS A 215 43.87 -29.13 39.51
N VAL A 216 43.23 -28.18 40.20
CA VAL A 216 41.90 -27.67 39.83
C VAL A 216 41.95 -26.97 38.48
N TRP A 217 42.95 -26.12 38.24
CA TRP A 217 43.10 -25.39 36.98
C TRP A 217 43.40 -26.32 35.80
N ARG A 218 44.29 -27.30 35.96
CA ARG A 218 44.57 -28.33 34.93
C ARG A 218 43.31 -29.16 34.65
N GLY A 219 42.55 -29.53 35.70
CA GLY A 219 41.28 -30.23 35.56
C GLY A 219 40.24 -29.41 34.79
N PHE A 220 40.10 -28.12 35.11
CA PHE A 220 39.20 -27.19 34.41
C PHE A 220 39.60 -27.02 32.94
N HIS A 221 40.88 -26.80 32.67
CA HIS A 221 41.38 -26.64 31.31
C HIS A 221 41.16 -27.91 30.47
N GLN A 222 41.47 -29.08 31.04
CA GLN A 222 41.25 -30.36 30.37
C GLN A 222 39.77 -30.62 30.12
N CYS A 223 38.88 -30.34 31.08
CA CYS A 223 37.43 -30.43 30.88
C CYS A 223 36.97 -29.52 29.74
N LYS A 224 37.46 -28.28 29.68
CA LYS A 224 37.11 -27.35 28.59
C LYS A 224 37.57 -27.87 27.23
N LYS A 225 38.75 -28.49 27.16
CA LYS A 225 39.28 -29.13 25.95
C LYS A 225 38.45 -30.36 25.55
N THR A 226 38.09 -31.24 26.49
CA THR A 226 37.25 -32.42 26.20
C THR A 226 35.85 -32.04 25.77
N VAL A 227 35.26 -30.97 26.33
CA VAL A 227 33.97 -30.44 25.86
C VAL A 227 34.09 -29.97 24.41
N LYS A 228 35.17 -29.27 24.06
CA LYS A 228 35.40 -28.80 22.70
C LYS A 228 35.61 -29.96 21.71
N GLU A 229 36.47 -30.92 22.05
CA GLU A 229 36.69 -32.14 21.25
C GLU A 229 35.40 -32.93 21.06
N ARG A 230 34.58 -33.07 22.11
CA ARG A 230 33.26 -33.70 22.01
C ARG A 230 32.31 -32.92 21.10
N GLU A 231 32.32 -31.58 21.12
CA GLU A 231 31.51 -30.79 20.19
C GLU A 231 31.99 -30.94 18.74
N GLU A 232 33.30 -30.90 18.52
CA GLU A 232 33.91 -31.13 17.21
C GLU A 232 33.57 -32.53 16.68
N GLU A 233 33.62 -33.57 17.53
CA GLU A 233 33.22 -34.93 17.20
C GLU A 233 31.71 -35.04 16.93
N MET A 234 30.87 -34.38 17.73
CA MET A 234 29.41 -34.36 17.49
C MET A 234 29.05 -33.63 16.20
N VAL A 235 29.81 -32.61 15.81
CA VAL A 235 29.69 -31.94 14.50
C VAL A 235 30.18 -32.85 13.38
N PHE A 236 31.33 -33.51 13.55
CA PHE A 236 31.89 -34.45 12.59
C PHE A 236 30.98 -35.65 12.32
N LEU A 237 30.37 -36.21 13.37
CA LEU A 237 29.39 -37.30 13.29
C LEU A 237 28.02 -36.82 12.78
N GLY A 238 27.82 -35.51 12.57
CA GLY A 238 26.55 -34.92 12.11
C GLY A 238 25.42 -34.96 13.14
N MET A 239 25.74 -35.16 14.42
CA MET A 239 24.78 -35.10 15.52
C MET A 239 24.47 -33.67 15.97
N LYS A 240 25.41 -32.74 15.77
CA LYS A 240 25.19 -31.30 15.85
C LYS A 240 25.49 -30.66 14.49
N PRO A 241 24.68 -29.70 14.01
CA PRO A 241 25.03 -28.95 12.81
C PRO A 241 26.32 -28.16 13.06
N SER A 242 27.19 -28.07 12.04
CA SER A 242 28.38 -27.23 12.10
C SER A 242 27.97 -25.76 12.34
N PRO A 243 28.69 -25.00 13.20
CA PRO A 243 28.36 -23.60 13.45
C PRO A 243 28.30 -22.76 12.17
N LEU A 244 29.09 -23.11 11.16
CA LEU A 244 29.10 -22.47 9.84
C LEU A 244 27.75 -22.50 9.11
N PHE A 245 26.82 -23.41 9.46
CA PHE A 245 25.50 -23.45 8.81
C PHE A 245 24.58 -22.29 9.19
N ASN A 246 24.85 -21.61 10.30
CA ASN A 246 24.04 -20.49 10.79
C ASN A 246 24.77 -19.14 10.75
N GLU A 247 25.99 -19.08 10.21
CA GLU A 247 26.74 -17.83 10.07
C GLU A 247 26.14 -17.01 8.91
N VAL A 248 25.03 -16.34 9.22
CA VAL A 248 24.64 -15.13 8.51
C VAL A 248 25.85 -14.22 8.56
N SER A 249 26.37 -13.82 7.40
CA SER A 249 27.54 -12.93 7.30
C SER A 249 27.47 -11.82 8.34
N ASP A 250 28.55 -11.60 9.08
CA ASP A 250 28.63 -10.57 10.13
C ASP A 250 28.17 -9.20 9.61
N ALA A 251 28.42 -8.90 8.34
CA ALA A 251 27.96 -7.69 7.67
C ALA A 251 26.41 -7.57 7.62
N ILE A 252 25.69 -8.68 7.40
CA ILE A 252 24.22 -8.71 7.40
C ILE A 252 23.69 -8.53 8.82
N VAL A 253 24.35 -9.15 9.82
CA VAL A 253 23.97 -8.99 11.23
C VAL A 253 24.17 -7.55 11.67
N GLN A 254 25.33 -6.95 11.38
CA GLN A 254 25.62 -5.55 11.66
C GLN A 254 24.65 -4.61 10.92
N SER A 255 24.35 -4.87 9.65
CA SER A 255 23.38 -4.06 8.88
C SER A 255 21.98 -4.11 9.50
N LYS A 256 21.53 -5.28 9.97
CA LYS A 256 20.25 -5.41 10.70
C LYS A 256 20.27 -4.65 12.02
N GLN A 257 21.36 -4.72 12.78
CA GLN A 257 21.50 -3.96 14.03
C GLN A 257 21.44 -2.45 13.78
N VAL A 258 22.15 -1.94 12.78
CA VAL A 258 22.10 -0.51 12.39
C VAL A 258 20.68 -0.12 11.96
N THR A 259 20.00 -0.98 11.20
CA THR A 259 18.60 -0.76 10.79
C THR A 259 17.68 -0.67 12.00
N ASN A 260 17.79 -1.59 12.95
CA ASN A 260 16.96 -1.60 14.16
C ASN A 260 17.22 -0.37 15.04
N LEU A 261 18.49 -0.02 15.27
CA LEU A 261 18.85 1.17 16.04
C LEU A 261 18.28 2.44 15.40
N ARG A 262 18.39 2.57 14.07
CA ARG A 262 17.82 3.71 13.36
C ARG A 262 16.29 3.74 13.47
N ASP A 263 15.63 2.60 13.39
CA ASP A 263 14.17 2.51 13.53
C ASP A 263 13.72 2.94 14.95
N GLU A 264 14.50 2.59 15.98
CA GLU A 264 14.28 3.07 17.36
C GLU A 264 14.45 4.59 17.48
N VAL A 265 15.49 5.16 16.88
CA VAL A 265 15.71 6.62 16.90
C VAL A 265 14.62 7.35 16.11
N GLN A 266 14.21 6.83 14.95
CA GLN A 266 13.09 7.39 14.17
C GLN A 266 11.80 7.44 14.98
N LEU A 267 11.47 6.36 15.69
CA LEU A 267 10.28 6.31 16.53
C LEU A 267 10.35 7.33 17.68
N LYS A 268 11.51 7.41 18.32
CA LYS A 268 11.72 8.37 19.41
C LYS A 268 11.61 9.81 18.94
N HIS A 269 12.27 10.17 17.83
CA HIS A 269 12.22 11.54 17.30
C HIS A 269 10.81 11.93 16.85
N GLU A 270 10.04 10.97 16.33
CA GLU A 270 8.63 11.20 15.99
C GLU A 270 7.80 11.45 17.25
N GLN A 271 7.98 10.68 18.32
CA GLN A 271 7.29 10.90 19.60
C GLN A 271 7.66 12.26 20.20
N ASP A 272 8.95 12.57 20.27
CA ASP A 272 9.46 13.85 20.78
C ASP A 272 8.89 15.02 19.96
N TYR A 273 8.77 14.87 18.64
CA TYR A 273 8.13 15.86 17.77
C TYR A 273 6.63 16.02 18.05
N GLN A 274 5.88 14.93 18.20
CA GLN A 274 4.44 14.99 18.50
C GLN A 274 4.17 15.64 19.86
N GLU A 275 5.00 15.34 20.87
CA GLU A 275 4.93 16.00 22.17
C GLU A 275 5.27 17.49 22.06
N ALA A 276 6.31 17.84 21.29
CA ALA A 276 6.68 19.24 21.05
C ALA A 276 5.57 20.04 20.34
N LEU A 277 4.81 19.44 19.42
CA LEU A 277 3.67 20.11 18.77
C LEU A 277 2.60 20.56 19.76
N VAL A 278 2.37 19.79 20.83
CA VAL A 278 1.40 20.13 21.88
C VAL A 278 2.00 21.14 22.84
N ASN A 279 3.17 20.84 23.40
CA ASN A 279 3.83 21.67 24.40
C ASN A 279 4.12 23.08 23.88
N ILE A 280 4.69 23.21 22.67
CA ILE A 280 4.99 24.52 22.07
C ILE A 280 3.69 25.30 21.77
N LYS A 281 2.61 24.63 21.36
CA LYS A 281 1.32 25.30 21.13
C LYS A 281 0.75 25.86 22.45
N GLU A 282 0.85 25.10 23.53
CA GLU A 282 0.41 25.52 24.87
C GLU A 282 1.26 26.69 25.38
N ASP A 283 2.59 26.62 25.24
CA ASP A 283 3.51 27.70 25.62
C ASP A 283 3.23 28.98 24.83
N LEU A 284 3.04 28.90 23.51
CA LEU A 284 2.69 30.04 22.67
C LEU A 284 1.34 30.66 23.08
N LYS A 285 0.36 29.83 23.44
CA LYS A 285 -0.94 30.31 23.92
C LYS A 285 -0.83 31.10 25.22
N MET A 286 0.06 30.67 26.12
CA MET A 286 0.26 31.31 27.41
C MET A 286 1.10 32.60 27.30
N LEU A 287 2.15 32.59 26.47
CA LEU A 287 3.09 33.69 26.35
C LEU A 287 2.67 34.74 25.30
N GLU A 288 2.35 34.32 24.08
CA GLU A 288 2.04 35.22 22.95
C GLU A 288 0.52 35.41 22.77
N GLY A 289 -0.31 34.51 23.30
CA GLY A 289 -1.77 34.55 23.13
C GLY A 289 -2.45 35.85 23.59
N PRO A 290 -2.13 36.40 24.78
CA PRO A 290 -2.67 37.69 25.23
C PRO A 290 -2.32 38.84 24.28
N ASP A 291 -1.05 38.90 23.85
CA ASP A 291 -0.55 39.96 22.97
C ASP A 291 -1.19 39.89 21.57
N ILE A 292 -1.32 38.67 21.01
CA ILE A 292 -2.02 38.46 19.72
C ILE A 292 -3.48 38.88 19.84
N LYS A 293 -4.14 38.56 20.96
CA LYS A 293 -5.54 38.92 21.20
C LYS A 293 -5.71 40.45 21.28
N GLU A 294 -4.87 41.13 22.05
CA GLU A 294 -4.89 42.58 22.19
C GLU A 294 -4.61 43.26 20.84
N HIS A 295 -3.59 42.80 20.12
CA HIS A 295 -3.26 43.33 18.80
C HIS A 295 -4.41 43.20 17.80
N LEU A 296 -5.05 42.02 17.73
CA LEU A 296 -6.23 41.81 16.87
C LEU A 296 -7.41 42.69 17.28
N GLN A 297 -7.68 42.82 18.58
CA GLN A 297 -8.75 43.69 19.07
C GLN A 297 -8.49 45.15 18.68
N ASP A 298 -7.27 45.63 18.85
CA ASP A 298 -6.91 47.02 18.55
C ASP A 298 -6.97 47.31 17.05
N GLN A 299 -6.51 46.38 16.19
CA GLN A 299 -6.68 46.51 14.74
C GLN A 299 -8.16 46.62 14.36
N ILE A 300 -9.03 45.80 14.94
CA ILE A 300 -10.47 45.81 14.66
C ILE A 300 -11.14 47.08 15.22
N ARG A 301 -10.74 47.54 16.42
CA ARG A 301 -11.22 48.81 17.00
C ARG A 301 -10.81 49.99 16.15
N GLN A 302 -9.57 50.00 15.68
CA GLN A 302 -9.08 51.05 14.79
C GLN A 302 -9.88 51.08 13.49
N TRP A 303 -10.18 49.92 12.91
CA TRP A 303 -11.07 49.82 11.75
C TRP A 303 -12.48 50.37 12.04
N PHE A 304 -13.08 50.09 13.20
CA PHE A 304 -14.38 50.70 13.57
C PHE A 304 -14.32 52.23 13.61
N ILE A 305 -13.22 52.78 14.14
CA ILE A 305 -13.02 54.24 14.25
C ILE A 305 -12.83 54.85 12.86
N GLU A 306 -12.01 54.25 12.01
CA GLU A 306 -11.77 54.72 10.63
C GLU A 306 -13.06 54.68 9.80
N CYS A 307 -13.83 53.58 9.86
CA CYS A 307 -15.13 53.50 9.19
C CYS A 307 -16.13 54.55 9.71
N ARG A 308 -16.17 54.79 11.03
CA ARG A 308 -17.04 55.83 11.60
C ARG A 308 -16.62 57.23 11.17
N ASN A 309 -15.32 57.51 11.12
CA ASN A 309 -14.81 58.81 10.71
C ASN A 309 -15.16 59.12 9.25
N LEU A 310 -15.22 58.09 8.39
CA LEU A 310 -15.58 58.23 6.98
C LEU A 310 -17.09 58.25 6.73
N THR A 311 -17.87 57.42 7.43
CA THR A 311 -19.31 57.18 7.11
C THR A 311 -20.28 57.74 8.14
N GLY A 312 -19.79 58.26 9.27
CA GLY A 312 -20.61 58.78 10.38
C GLY A 312 -21.33 57.71 11.21
N THR A 313 -21.26 56.44 10.82
CA THR A 313 -21.95 55.32 11.50
C THR A 313 -21.02 54.13 11.66
N PHE A 314 -21.27 53.27 12.66
CA PHE A 314 -20.49 52.04 12.85
C PHE A 314 -20.93 50.97 11.85
N PRO A 315 -19.99 50.30 11.14
CA PRO A 315 -20.31 49.26 10.15
C PRO A 315 -20.94 48.02 10.79
N ASP A 316 -21.47 47.11 9.98
CA ASP A 316 -21.92 45.78 10.43
C ASP A 316 -20.76 44.78 10.44
N TYR A 317 -20.72 43.91 11.45
CA TYR A 317 -19.65 42.92 11.60
C TYR A 317 -19.89 41.70 10.69
N PRO A 318 -18.90 41.21 9.94
CA PRO A 318 -19.05 40.05 9.07
C PRO A 318 -19.50 38.80 9.83
N ASN A 319 -20.33 37.95 9.20
CA ASN A 319 -20.77 36.70 9.82
C ASN A 319 -19.65 35.65 9.86
N GLU A 320 -19.74 34.69 10.79
CA GLU A 320 -18.75 33.59 10.88
C GLU A 320 -18.65 32.79 9.57
N GLU A 321 -19.79 32.60 8.89
CA GLU A 321 -19.87 31.87 7.61
C GLU A 321 -19.11 32.56 6.47
N ASP A 322 -18.90 33.88 6.56
CA ASP A 322 -18.19 34.66 5.55
C ASP A 322 -16.68 34.78 5.86
N GLY A 323 -16.21 34.30 7.02
CA GLY A 323 -14.81 34.38 7.43
C GLY A 323 -14.48 35.48 8.45
N GLY A 324 -15.50 36.10 9.06
CA GLY A 324 -15.31 37.01 10.20
C GLY A 324 -14.40 38.20 9.91
N SER A 325 -13.47 38.53 10.81
CA SER A 325 -12.52 39.64 10.62
C SER A 325 -11.48 39.41 9.53
N ALA A 326 -11.27 38.18 9.05
CA ALA A 326 -10.28 37.94 7.98
C ALA A 326 -10.64 38.67 6.67
N LEU A 327 -11.95 38.87 6.42
CA LEU A 327 -12.48 39.68 5.31
C LEU A 327 -12.18 41.19 5.44
N ILE A 328 -12.01 41.68 6.67
CA ILE A 328 -11.76 43.09 6.95
C ILE A 328 -10.34 43.46 6.49
N PHE A 329 -9.40 42.52 6.63
CA PHE A 329 -7.98 42.73 6.35
C PHE A 329 -7.50 42.12 5.02
N SER A 330 -8.39 41.49 4.24
CA SER A 330 -8.04 40.95 2.92
C SER A 330 -7.93 42.08 1.87
N ASN A 331 -6.81 42.81 1.83
CA ASN A 331 -6.39 43.75 0.76
C ASN A 331 -7.51 44.45 -0.05
N LYS A 332 -8.55 44.97 0.61
CA LYS A 332 -9.55 45.83 -0.03
C LYS A 332 -9.11 47.27 0.17
N THR A 333 -9.04 48.04 -0.90
CA THR A 333 -8.77 49.47 -0.81
C THR A 333 -9.92 50.18 -0.07
N PRO A 334 -9.68 51.28 0.66
CA PRO A 334 -10.72 52.03 1.39
C PRO A 334 -11.93 52.39 0.51
N GLU A 335 -11.71 52.55 -0.79
CA GLU A 335 -12.72 52.84 -1.81
C GLU A 335 -13.66 51.65 -2.11
N GLN A 336 -13.16 50.42 -2.07
CA GLN A 336 -13.99 49.22 -2.24
C GLN A 336 -14.90 48.99 -1.01
N VAL A 337 -14.41 49.34 0.18
CA VAL A 337 -15.20 49.32 1.42
C VAL A 337 -16.31 50.37 1.37
N MET A 338 -16.06 51.56 0.82
CA MET A 338 -17.11 52.56 0.56
C MET A 338 -18.17 52.04 -0.42
N GLY A 339 -17.76 51.34 -1.49
CA GLY A 339 -18.67 50.73 -2.46
C GLY A 339 -19.57 49.66 -1.83
N ASP A 340 -19.02 48.79 -0.98
CA ASP A 340 -19.76 47.74 -0.28
C ASP A 340 -20.73 48.33 0.78
N ILE A 341 -20.35 49.41 1.48
CA ILE A 341 -21.22 50.11 2.44
C ILE A 341 -22.37 50.85 1.73
N ILE A 342 -22.10 51.52 0.61
CA ILE A 342 -23.15 52.17 -0.19
C ILE A 342 -24.09 51.13 -0.79
N ALA A 343 -23.57 50.00 -1.29
CA ALA A 343 -24.38 48.92 -1.83
C ALA A 343 -25.27 48.27 -0.76
N THR A 344 -24.75 48.04 0.44
CA THR A 344 -25.54 47.47 1.57
C THR A 344 -26.55 48.46 2.13
N GLN A 345 -26.21 49.75 2.24
CA GLN A 345 -27.19 50.80 2.58
C GLN A 345 -28.29 50.94 1.52
N GLU A 346 -27.94 50.83 0.23
CA GLU A 346 -28.92 50.83 -0.87
C GLU A 346 -29.79 49.56 -0.87
N GLU A 347 -29.23 48.39 -0.56
CA GLU A 347 -30.00 47.15 -0.44
C GLU A 347 -30.89 47.15 0.80
N GLU A 348 -30.42 47.65 1.94
CA GLU A 348 -31.22 47.87 3.14
C GLU A 348 -32.33 48.90 2.90
N GLU A 349 -32.05 49.98 2.18
CA GLU A 349 -33.07 50.95 1.77
C GLU A 349 -34.07 50.32 0.79
N LYS A 350 -33.63 49.48 -0.15
CA LYS A 350 -34.51 48.74 -1.07
C LYS A 350 -35.34 47.68 -0.34
N LEU A 351 -34.81 47.06 0.72
CA LEU A 351 -35.53 46.11 1.59
C LEU A 351 -36.48 46.82 2.57
N LYS A 352 -36.12 47.99 3.09
CA LYS A 352 -36.99 48.86 3.91
C LYS A 352 -38.08 49.54 3.06
N LYS A 353 -37.81 49.85 1.78
CA LYS A 353 -38.81 50.32 0.79
C LYS A 353 -39.69 49.19 0.25
N LYS A 354 -39.19 47.94 0.15
CA LYS A 354 -40.00 46.75 -0.19
C LYS A 354 -40.88 46.27 0.96
N LYS A 355 -40.42 46.36 2.22
CA LYS A 355 -41.23 46.03 3.42
C LYS A 355 -42.31 47.07 3.77
N LYS A 356 -42.38 48.22 3.08
CA LYS A 356 -43.47 49.23 3.18
C LYS A 356 -44.39 49.28 1.96
N LYS A 357 -44.28 48.35 1.01
CA LYS A 357 -45.13 48.25 -0.20
C LYS A 357 -45.52 46.79 -0.53
N GLU A 358 -45.89 46.02 0.48
CA GLU A 358 -46.60 44.75 0.34
C GLU A 358 -47.89 44.80 1.16
N ASP A 359 -48.81 45.66 0.73
CA ASP A 359 -50.24 45.53 1.00
C ASP A 359 -50.99 46.32 -0.09
N LYS A 360 -51.81 45.59 -0.86
CA LYS A 360 -52.70 46.00 -1.97
C LYS A 360 -52.21 45.72 -3.41
N GLU A 361 -53.04 44.88 -4.04
CA GLU A 361 -53.30 44.66 -5.47
C GLU A 361 -52.57 43.53 -6.22
N ASN A 362 -53.18 42.36 -6.07
CA ASN A 362 -53.32 41.30 -7.07
C ASN A 362 -54.38 41.68 -8.13
N LYS A 363 -54.08 41.64 -9.44
CA LYS A 363 -54.88 40.98 -10.52
C LYS A 363 -54.48 41.40 -11.96
N GLY A 364 -54.03 40.42 -12.75
CA GLY A 364 -54.34 40.18 -14.19
C GLY A 364 -53.71 41.13 -15.23
N LYS A 365 -53.28 40.72 -16.44
CA LYS A 365 -53.45 39.49 -17.23
C LYS A 365 -52.40 39.48 -18.38
N LYS A 366 -51.85 38.27 -18.63
CA LYS A 366 -51.57 37.58 -19.92
C LYS A 366 -51.23 38.37 -21.20
N GLY A 367 -50.13 37.95 -21.86
CA GLY A 367 -50.15 37.65 -23.32
C GLY A 367 -48.82 37.76 -24.12
N LYS A 368 -48.25 36.58 -24.51
CA LYS A 368 -47.38 36.25 -25.69
C LYS A 368 -46.05 37.04 -25.88
N LYS A 369 -44.87 36.45 -26.15
CA LYS A 369 -44.42 35.28 -26.97
C LYS A 369 -43.22 34.61 -26.26
N GLU A 370 -43.21 33.31 -25.97
CA GLU A 370 -42.84 32.15 -26.81
C GLU A 370 -41.43 32.11 -27.44
N LYS A 371 -40.68 31.09 -26.97
CA LYS A 371 -39.78 30.15 -27.70
C LYS A 371 -38.51 30.69 -28.38
N LYS A 372 -37.34 30.37 -27.79
CA LYS A 372 -36.39 29.32 -28.27
C LYS A 372 -35.05 29.44 -27.52
N GLU A 373 -34.67 28.40 -26.78
CA GLU A 373 -33.30 27.84 -26.73
C GLU A 373 -33.28 26.62 -25.80
N LYS A 374 -33.98 25.57 -26.26
CA LYS A 374 -33.84 24.19 -25.78
C LYS A 374 -34.04 23.30 -26.99
N LYS A 375 -33.00 23.17 -27.82
CA LYS A 375 -32.83 22.13 -28.85
C LYS A 375 -31.48 22.31 -29.55
N GLU A 376 -30.38 22.08 -28.84
CA GLU A 376 -29.06 21.87 -29.45
C GLU A 376 -28.19 21.06 -28.49
N LYS A 377 -28.49 19.77 -28.38
CA LYS A 377 -27.63 18.71 -27.78
C LYS A 377 -28.24 17.35 -28.08
N LYS A 378 -28.55 17.10 -29.36
CA LYS A 378 -29.01 15.80 -29.87
C LYS A 378 -28.88 15.69 -31.40
N VAL A 379 -27.81 16.25 -31.96
CA VAL A 379 -27.29 15.94 -33.30
C VAL A 379 -25.77 16.08 -33.23
N SER A 380 -25.10 15.09 -32.63
CA SER A 380 -23.65 14.90 -32.74
C SER A 380 -23.24 13.44 -32.50
N LEU A 381 -24.19 12.51 -32.68
CA LEU A 381 -24.00 11.06 -32.49
C LEU A 381 -23.83 10.29 -33.82
N LYS A 382 -23.62 10.99 -34.95
CA LYS A 382 -23.37 10.35 -36.27
C LYS A 382 -22.34 11.04 -37.17
N GLU A 383 -21.58 12.03 -36.68
CA GLU A 383 -20.47 12.67 -37.41
C GLU A 383 -19.10 12.55 -36.71
N LYS A 384 -19.00 11.72 -35.65
CA LYS A 384 -17.72 11.34 -35.00
C LYS A 384 -17.18 9.99 -35.50
N ALA A 385 -17.38 9.67 -36.77
CA ALA A 385 -16.91 8.41 -37.37
C ALA A 385 -16.07 8.61 -38.65
N MET A 386 -15.71 9.85 -39.01
CA MET A 386 -14.86 10.15 -40.18
C MET A 386 -13.92 11.35 -39.96
N LYS A 387 -13.34 11.48 -38.75
CA LYS A 387 -12.30 12.48 -38.43
C LYS A 387 -11.12 11.92 -37.61
N ASP A 388 -10.92 10.60 -37.60
CA ASP A 388 -9.81 9.95 -36.90
C ASP A 388 -8.65 9.63 -37.86
N GLU A 389 -8.19 10.60 -38.65
CA GLU A 389 -7.02 10.38 -39.51
C GLU A 389 -5.78 11.22 -39.16
N ASP A 390 -5.82 12.15 -38.18
CA ASP A 390 -4.60 12.82 -37.65
C ASP A 390 -4.83 13.39 -36.22
N GLU A 391 -5.21 12.58 -35.23
CA GLU A 391 -5.21 13.03 -33.83
C GLU A 391 -3.77 13.02 -33.28
N GLU A 392 -3.16 14.21 -33.23
CA GLU A 392 -1.90 14.44 -32.52
C GLU A 392 -2.02 14.06 -31.04
N TRP A 393 -1.14 13.19 -30.56
CA TRP A 393 -1.17 12.73 -29.18
C TRP A 393 -0.66 13.81 -28.23
N LYS A 394 -1.41 14.07 -27.16
CA LYS A 394 -1.05 14.96 -26.05
C LYS A 394 -1.04 14.18 -24.75
N MET A 395 -0.06 14.47 -23.90
CA MET A 395 0.08 13.84 -22.59
C MET A 395 -1.09 14.23 -21.67
N SER A 396 -1.55 13.27 -20.87
CA SER A 396 -2.73 13.49 -20.02
C SER A 396 -2.36 14.35 -18.80
N PRO A 397 -3.27 15.21 -18.32
CA PRO A 397 -2.98 16.05 -17.16
C PRO A 397 -2.79 15.16 -15.93
N SER A 398 -1.66 15.34 -15.25
CA SER A 398 -1.34 14.62 -14.02
C SER A 398 -2.06 15.24 -12.82
N LEU A 399 -2.46 14.41 -11.86
CA LEU A 399 -2.92 14.86 -10.54
C LEU A 399 -1.77 15.00 -9.53
N PHE A 400 -0.59 14.48 -9.86
CA PHE A 400 0.56 14.43 -8.95
C PHE A 400 1.67 15.45 -9.25
N LEU A 401 1.73 16.07 -10.45
CA LEU A 401 2.75 17.10 -10.71
C LEU A 401 2.63 18.28 -9.74
N GLN A 402 1.41 18.76 -9.48
CA GLN A 402 1.17 19.85 -8.51
C GLN A 402 1.67 19.47 -7.11
N LEU A 403 1.40 18.25 -6.66
CA LEU A 403 1.85 17.77 -5.35
C LEU A 403 3.39 17.73 -5.28
N MET A 404 4.06 17.25 -6.32
CA MET A 404 5.52 17.23 -6.40
C MET A 404 6.12 18.64 -6.49
N GLU A 405 5.50 19.55 -7.23
CA GLU A 405 5.90 20.95 -7.34
C GLU A 405 5.75 21.68 -6.01
N GLU A 406 4.62 21.51 -5.31
CA GLU A 406 4.41 22.03 -3.96
C GLU A 406 5.48 21.51 -3.00
N GLY A 407 5.70 20.19 -2.95
CA GLY A 407 6.71 19.59 -2.08
C GLY A 407 8.12 20.08 -2.40
N ASN A 408 8.40 20.32 -3.68
CA ASN A 408 9.66 20.89 -4.11
C ASN A 408 9.82 22.37 -3.77
N SER A 409 8.75 23.16 -3.87
CA SER A 409 8.77 24.57 -3.44
C SER A 409 9.05 24.68 -1.95
N LEU A 410 8.35 23.89 -1.13
CA LEU A 410 8.60 23.80 0.32
C LEU A 410 10.03 23.38 0.64
N TYR A 411 10.59 22.46 -0.13
CA TYR A 411 11.99 22.07 0.01
C TYR A 411 12.95 23.23 -0.30
N LYS A 412 12.73 23.96 -1.40
CA LYS A 412 13.56 25.10 -1.79
C LYS A 412 13.49 26.23 -0.76
N ASP A 413 12.29 26.51 -0.27
CA ASP A 413 12.02 27.61 0.65
C ASP A 413 12.58 27.33 2.05
N ILE A 414 12.44 26.08 2.54
CA ILE A 414 12.75 25.75 3.94
C ILE A 414 14.11 25.08 4.08
N TRP A 415 14.50 24.16 3.20
CA TRP A 415 15.58 23.20 3.47
C TRP A 415 16.81 23.35 2.57
N LEU A 416 16.69 23.93 1.38
CA LEU A 416 17.80 23.98 0.42
C LEU A 416 19.02 24.77 0.95
N ASN A 417 18.77 25.92 1.58
CA ASN A 417 19.81 26.85 2.04
C ASN A 417 19.89 26.93 3.57
N LYS A 418 19.24 26.02 4.30
CA LYS A 418 19.16 26.07 5.76
C LYS A 418 20.44 25.52 6.38
N ASP A 419 21.07 26.29 7.24
CA ASP A 419 22.24 25.85 8.00
C ASP A 419 21.79 24.96 9.17
N GLU A 420 22.20 23.70 9.12
CA GLU A 420 21.89 22.66 10.12
C GLU A 420 23.12 22.24 10.91
N SER A 421 24.19 23.04 10.90
CA SER A 421 25.41 22.74 11.65
C SER A 421 25.16 22.50 13.15
N TRP A 422 24.12 23.12 13.71
CA TRP A 422 23.69 22.95 15.11
C TRP A 422 22.90 21.66 15.37
N ASN A 423 22.22 21.10 14.37
CA ASN A 423 21.32 19.95 14.52
C ASN A 423 21.97 18.64 14.02
N PHE A 424 23.13 18.30 14.59
CA PHE A 424 23.79 17.02 14.31
C PHE A 424 22.91 15.78 14.63
N PRO A 425 22.16 15.71 15.74
CA PRO A 425 21.32 14.55 16.05
C PRO A 425 20.13 14.36 15.10
N GLN A 426 19.77 15.38 14.30
CA GLN A 426 18.55 15.40 13.48
C GLN A 426 17.26 15.35 14.32
N ASP A 427 17.23 16.13 15.39
CA ASP A 427 16.01 16.37 16.19
C ASP A 427 15.07 17.32 15.44
N TYR A 428 13.86 17.54 15.95
CA TYR A 428 12.93 18.49 15.37
C TYR A 428 13.43 19.94 15.51
N ASP A 429 13.06 20.80 14.56
CA ASP A 429 13.30 22.23 14.64
C ASP A 429 12.12 22.93 15.35
N PRO A 430 12.33 23.49 16.55
CA PRO A 430 11.27 24.14 17.33
C PRO A 430 10.78 25.44 16.69
N GLU A 431 11.60 26.15 15.92
CA GLU A 431 11.18 27.43 15.31
C GLU A 431 10.16 27.18 14.18
N LEU A 432 10.36 26.13 13.39
CA LEU A 432 9.37 25.71 12.38
C LEU A 432 8.02 25.33 13.03
N ILE A 433 8.05 24.66 14.19
CA ILE A 433 6.83 24.33 14.94
C ILE A 433 6.16 25.61 15.42
N LYS A 434 6.93 26.56 15.99
CA LYS A 434 6.38 27.82 16.47
C LYS A 434 5.72 28.61 15.36
N GLU A 435 6.35 28.72 14.18
CA GLU A 435 5.78 29.42 13.03
C GLU A 435 4.47 28.81 12.54
N GLU A 436 4.39 27.47 12.47
CA GLU A 436 3.17 26.76 12.08
C GLU A 436 2.06 26.92 13.13
N LYS A 437 2.40 26.71 14.41
CA LYS A 437 1.45 26.81 15.52
C LYS A 437 1.00 28.23 15.82
N ARG A 438 1.82 29.25 15.56
CA ARG A 438 1.43 30.65 15.68
C ARG A 438 0.28 31.01 14.72
N LYS A 439 0.30 30.50 13.49
CA LYS A 439 -0.80 30.68 12.51
C LYS A 439 -2.09 29.99 12.97
N GLU A 440 -1.98 28.76 13.47
CA GLU A 440 -3.11 27.99 14.02
C GLU A 440 -3.72 28.71 15.25
N LEU A 441 -2.86 29.16 16.16
CA LEU A 441 -3.23 29.91 17.36
C LEU A 441 -3.90 31.25 17.01
N GLU A 442 -3.34 32.00 16.05
CA GLU A 442 -3.92 33.28 15.60
C GLU A 442 -5.33 33.08 15.04
N MET A 443 -5.58 32.00 14.28
CA MET A 443 -6.93 31.67 13.80
C MET A 443 -7.89 31.32 14.95
N GLU A 444 -7.45 30.54 15.93
CA GLU A 444 -8.26 30.20 17.11
C GLU A 444 -8.59 31.43 17.97
N ILE A 445 -7.61 32.32 18.18
CA ILE A 445 -7.79 33.57 18.93
C ILE A 445 -8.67 34.54 18.14
N ARG A 446 -8.51 34.62 16.81
CA ARG A 446 -9.32 35.49 15.95
C ARG A 446 -10.82 35.19 16.07
N VAL A 447 -11.22 33.92 16.17
CA VAL A 447 -12.64 33.56 16.42
C VAL A 447 -13.12 34.10 17.76
N GLN A 448 -12.31 34.01 18.81
CA GLN A 448 -12.66 34.54 20.13
C GLN A 448 -12.73 36.07 20.13
N VAL A 449 -11.79 36.72 19.44
CA VAL A 449 -11.75 38.17 19.25
C VAL A 449 -12.99 38.63 18.48
N ASP A 450 -13.34 37.98 17.39
CA ASP A 450 -14.51 38.32 16.57
C ASP A 450 -15.80 38.32 17.39
N GLU A 451 -15.98 37.32 18.26
CA GLU A 451 -17.16 37.25 19.13
C GLU A 451 -17.18 38.40 20.15
N LEU A 452 -16.02 38.73 20.75
CA LEU A 452 -15.90 39.87 21.66
C LEU A 452 -16.15 41.20 20.94
N MET A 453 -15.60 41.38 19.74
CA MET A 453 -15.73 42.60 18.94
C MET A 453 -17.16 42.81 18.43
N ARG A 454 -17.91 41.74 18.11
CA ARG A 454 -19.36 41.83 17.84
C ARG A 454 -20.13 42.39 19.02
N GLN A 455 -19.79 41.95 20.24
CA GLN A 455 -20.43 42.42 21.47
C GLN A 455 -20.05 43.87 21.76
N GLU A 456 -18.77 44.24 21.61
CA GLU A 456 -18.31 45.63 21.73
C GLU A 456 -19.03 46.55 20.74
N LEU A 457 -19.12 46.16 19.46
CA LEU A 457 -19.80 46.95 18.43
C LEU A 457 -21.30 47.12 18.70
N LYS A 458 -21.97 46.09 19.21
CA LYS A 458 -23.36 46.17 19.67
C LYS A 458 -23.51 47.18 20.81
N ASN A 459 -22.60 47.16 21.77
CA ASN A 459 -22.59 48.10 22.90
C ASN A 459 -22.29 49.53 22.44
N LEU A 460 -21.35 49.72 21.51
CA LEU A 460 -21.02 51.02 20.92
C LEU A 460 -22.19 51.61 20.14
N LYS A 461 -22.89 50.80 19.33
CA LYS A 461 -24.13 51.22 18.64
C LYS A 461 -25.20 51.64 19.65
N LEU A 462 -25.39 50.88 20.74
CA LEU A 462 -26.33 51.24 21.80
C LEU A 462 -25.94 52.53 22.55
N ALA A 463 -24.65 52.74 22.80
CA ALA A 463 -24.16 53.93 23.49
C ALA A 463 -24.35 55.19 22.65
N VAL A 464 -23.99 55.15 21.35
CA VAL A 464 -24.16 56.29 20.44
C VAL A 464 -25.63 56.63 20.21
N ASN A 465 -26.51 55.62 20.11
CA ASN A 465 -27.94 55.86 19.97
C ASN A 465 -28.58 56.47 21.23
N ARG A 466 -28.01 56.24 22.42
CA ARG A 466 -28.46 56.90 23.66
C ARG A 466 -28.11 58.39 23.72
N GLU A 467 -27.10 58.85 22.97
CA GLU A 467 -26.75 60.27 22.89
C GLU A 467 -27.63 61.04 21.89
N MET A 468 -28.31 60.36 20.97
CA MET A 468 -29.17 60.96 19.94
C MET A 468 -30.67 60.99 20.32
N GLU A 469 -31.07 60.40 21.45
CA GLU A 469 -32.48 60.37 21.89
C GLU A 469 -32.74 61.32 23.07
N ILE A 470 -33.43 62.43 22.79
CA ILE A 470 -34.16 63.24 23.78
C ILE A 470 -35.12 62.30 24.55
N PRO A 471 -35.17 62.30 25.89
CA PRO A 471 -35.89 61.28 26.63
C PRO A 471 -37.41 61.42 26.39
N PRO A 472 -38.12 60.37 25.92
CA PRO A 472 -39.56 60.41 25.89
C PRO A 472 -40.11 60.11 27.29
N ARG A 473 -41.05 60.95 27.70
CA ARG A 473 -41.80 60.89 28.96
C ARG A 473 -42.40 59.50 29.21
N GLN A 474 -42.31 59.11 30.47
CA GLN A 474 -42.98 57.98 31.11
C GLN A 474 -44.40 57.72 30.58
N LYS A 475 -44.67 56.47 30.17
CA LYS A 475 -46.01 55.88 30.26
C LYS A 475 -45.93 54.45 30.80
N LYS A 476 -46.68 54.25 31.88
CA LYS A 476 -47.01 52.98 32.51
C LYS A 476 -47.63 52.01 31.49
N GLY A 477 -47.11 50.78 31.44
CA GLY A 477 -47.65 49.69 30.63
C GLY A 477 -47.30 48.32 31.25
N LYS A 478 -48.34 47.68 31.77
CA LYS A 478 -48.53 46.33 32.30
C LYS A 478 -47.45 45.24 32.09
N LYS A 479 -47.27 44.50 33.19
CA LYS A 479 -46.71 43.14 33.34
C LYS A 479 -47.08 42.20 32.18
N GLU A 480 -46.06 41.61 31.57
CA GLU A 480 -46.12 40.25 31.02
C GLU A 480 -44.98 39.44 31.63
N GLN A 481 -45.35 38.34 32.27
CA GLN A 481 -44.44 37.30 32.74
C GLN A 481 -44.05 36.46 31.53
N THR A 482 -42.76 36.43 31.18
CA THR A 482 -42.20 35.38 30.33
C THR A 482 -41.10 34.66 31.10
N ILE A 483 -41.33 33.38 31.30
CA ILE A 483 -40.53 32.42 32.05
C ILE A 483 -39.20 32.20 31.32
N VAL A 484 -38.08 32.43 32.01
CA VAL A 484 -36.76 32.00 31.58
C VAL A 484 -36.58 30.54 31.98
N PHE A 485 -36.60 29.64 30.98
CA PHE A 485 -36.10 28.28 31.15
C PHE A 485 -34.58 28.26 30.89
N PRO A 486 -33.78 27.52 31.67
CA PRO A 486 -32.40 27.25 31.32
C PRO A 486 -32.37 26.26 30.15
N ARG A 487 -31.77 26.64 29.02
CA ARG A 487 -31.49 25.67 27.96
C ARG A 487 -30.22 24.91 28.29
N GLU A 488 -30.45 23.71 28.79
CA GLU A 488 -29.55 22.58 28.77
C GLU A 488 -28.98 22.34 27.36
N VAL A 489 -27.71 21.96 27.35
CA VAL A 489 -26.94 21.50 26.20
C VAL A 489 -27.57 20.20 25.69
N PHE A 490 -28.46 20.30 24.71
CA PHE A 490 -28.91 19.14 23.94
C PHE A 490 -28.00 18.93 22.74
N GLY A 491 -27.39 17.75 22.72
CA GLY A 491 -26.52 17.27 21.67
C GLY A 491 -27.18 17.33 20.29
N ASN A 492 -26.32 17.58 19.30
CA ASN A 492 -26.62 17.51 17.88
C ASN A 492 -26.89 16.05 17.45
N PRO A 493 -28.05 15.70 16.86
CA PRO A 493 -28.17 14.53 16.01
C PRO A 493 -28.46 15.01 14.58
N ARG A 494 -27.47 15.64 13.95
CA ARG A 494 -27.48 15.94 12.51
C ARG A 494 -26.33 15.26 11.79
N VAL A 495 -26.22 13.95 12.01
CA VAL A 495 -25.42 13.02 11.18
C VAL A 495 -26.29 11.93 10.54
N ALA A 496 -27.62 11.96 10.73
CA ALA A 496 -28.50 10.87 10.29
C ALA A 496 -28.96 10.92 8.81
N LEU A 497 -28.71 12.00 8.06
CA LEU A 497 -29.34 12.20 6.74
C LEU A 497 -28.54 11.70 5.52
N VAL A 498 -27.30 11.23 5.71
CA VAL A 498 -26.50 10.59 4.64
C VAL A 498 -26.70 9.06 4.60
N SER A 499 -27.34 8.49 5.63
CA SER A 499 -27.57 7.04 5.75
C SER A 499 -28.79 6.51 4.97
N LEU A 500 -29.65 7.39 4.45
CA LEU A 500 -30.92 7.02 3.79
C LEU A 500 -30.80 6.68 2.30
N HIS A 501 -29.71 7.07 1.62
CA HIS A 501 -29.54 6.79 0.18
C HIS A 501 -29.04 5.37 -0.13
N ILE A 502 -28.48 4.66 0.85
CA ILE A 502 -28.02 3.26 0.69
C ILE A 502 -29.18 2.27 0.84
N ARG A 503 -30.24 2.63 1.58
CA ARG A 503 -31.43 1.80 1.82
C ARG A 503 -32.30 1.62 0.57
N ALA A 504 -32.33 2.61 -0.32
CA ALA A 504 -33.21 2.59 -1.51
C ALA A 504 -32.70 1.67 -2.64
N LEU A 505 -31.39 1.38 -2.70
CA LEU A 505 -30.79 0.62 -3.81
C LEU A 505 -30.90 -0.91 -3.67
N TRP A 506 -31.34 -1.41 -2.51
CA TRP A 506 -31.29 -2.84 -2.17
C TRP A 506 -32.59 -3.42 -1.59
N GLY A 507 -33.72 -2.72 -1.72
CA GLY A 507 -35.09 -3.26 -1.73
C GLY A 507 -35.42 -4.42 -0.79
N ILE A 508 -34.91 -4.44 0.45
CA ILE A 508 -35.15 -5.51 1.43
C ILE A 508 -35.08 -4.90 2.84
N SER A 509 -36.24 -4.82 3.51
CA SER A 509 -36.36 -4.56 4.96
C SER A 509 -36.21 -5.89 5.69
N TYR A 510 -34.99 -6.23 6.14
CA TYR A 510 -34.78 -7.33 7.08
C TYR A 510 -33.91 -6.84 8.24
N LEU A 511 -34.58 -6.74 9.40
CA LEU A 511 -34.15 -7.11 10.76
C LEU A 511 -32.76 -6.66 11.25
N SER A 512 -32.79 -5.65 12.13
CA SER A 512 -32.33 -5.69 13.53
C SER A 512 -31.19 -6.66 13.94
N PHE A 513 -30.09 -6.69 13.20
CA PHE A 513 -28.80 -7.21 13.68
C PHE A 513 -27.67 -6.16 13.62
N ASN A 514 -28.04 -4.88 13.58
CA ASN A 514 -27.11 -3.76 13.68
C ASN A 514 -27.11 -3.26 15.12
N ASN A 515 -26.28 -3.87 15.97
CA ASN A 515 -25.65 -3.28 17.16
C ASN A 515 -24.51 -4.16 17.73
N GLY A 516 -23.91 -5.05 16.92
CA GLY A 516 -22.66 -5.70 17.30
C GLY A 516 -21.50 -4.70 17.21
N THR A 517 -20.62 -4.67 18.22
CA THR A 517 -19.32 -4.00 18.12
C THR A 517 -18.54 -4.58 16.93
N ILE A 518 -17.67 -3.79 16.31
CA ILE A 518 -16.88 -4.22 15.14
C ILE A 518 -16.12 -5.53 15.43
N GLU A 519 -15.70 -5.72 16.69
CA GLU A 519 -15.05 -6.93 17.17
C GLU A 519 -15.94 -8.18 17.07
N SER A 520 -17.23 -8.07 17.39
CA SER A 520 -18.19 -9.18 17.25
C SER A 520 -18.37 -9.57 15.77
N LEU A 521 -18.45 -8.59 14.88
CA LEU A 521 -18.52 -8.83 13.44
C LEU A 521 -17.22 -9.45 12.90
N TYR A 522 -16.08 -8.99 13.42
CA TYR A 522 -14.76 -9.52 13.08
C TYR A 522 -14.65 -10.99 13.49
N GLN A 523 -15.04 -11.31 14.73
CA GLN A 523 -15.06 -12.65 15.26
C GLN A 523 -15.97 -13.57 14.43
N GLU A 524 -17.19 -13.14 14.09
CA GLU A 524 -18.10 -13.91 13.25
C GLU A 524 -17.47 -14.25 11.88
N LEU A 525 -16.80 -13.28 11.25
CA LEU A 525 -16.13 -13.51 9.96
C LEU A 525 -14.94 -14.48 10.05
N VAL A 526 -14.20 -14.46 11.16
CA VAL A 526 -13.10 -15.40 11.42
C VAL A 526 -13.64 -16.80 11.70
N GLU A 527 -14.68 -16.94 12.53
CA GLU A 527 -15.35 -18.21 12.82
C GLU A 527 -15.93 -18.86 11.56
N LYS A 528 -16.53 -18.05 10.69
CA LYS A 528 -17.02 -18.52 9.39
C LYS A 528 -15.90 -18.69 8.36
N GLY A 529 -14.62 -18.49 8.70
CA GLY A 529 -13.47 -18.65 7.81
C GLY A 529 -13.52 -17.74 6.57
N LEU A 530 -14.24 -16.62 6.65
CA LEU A 530 -14.26 -15.59 5.61
C LEU A 530 -13.08 -14.65 5.76
N LEU A 531 -12.63 -14.38 6.98
CA LEU A 531 -11.39 -13.68 7.28
C LEU A 531 -10.32 -14.71 7.66
N ILE A 532 -9.20 -14.73 6.93
CA ILE A 532 -8.15 -15.75 7.06
C ILE A 532 -6.82 -15.08 7.36
N GLN A 533 -5.97 -15.73 8.16
CA GLN A 533 -4.58 -15.32 8.34
C GLN A 533 -3.82 -15.43 7.01
N ALA A 534 -3.23 -14.32 6.56
CA ALA A 534 -2.34 -14.34 5.41
C ALA A 534 -1.03 -15.08 5.77
N LEU A 535 -0.51 -15.86 4.82
CA LEU A 535 0.82 -16.46 4.96
C LEU A 535 1.87 -15.35 4.89
N LYS A 536 2.84 -15.36 5.81
CA LYS A 536 3.96 -14.39 5.82
C LYS A 536 4.94 -14.75 4.70
N VAL A 537 4.78 -14.11 3.55
CA VAL A 537 5.60 -14.31 2.35
C VAL A 537 5.89 -12.95 1.74
N ASN A 538 7.16 -12.66 1.44
CA ASN A 538 7.53 -11.39 0.83
C ASN A 538 7.39 -11.47 -0.70
N LEU A 539 7.19 -10.33 -1.35
CA LEU A 539 7.15 -10.29 -2.81
C LEU A 539 8.53 -10.64 -3.42
N SER A 540 9.61 -10.32 -2.71
CA SER A 540 10.97 -10.69 -3.10
C SER A 540 11.19 -12.20 -3.18
N ASP A 541 10.39 -13.01 -2.48
CA ASP A 541 10.43 -14.48 -2.58
C ASP A 541 9.86 -14.99 -3.91
N TYR A 542 9.15 -14.16 -4.67
CA TYR A 542 8.71 -14.48 -6.01
C TYR A 542 9.85 -14.20 -7.00
N ILE A 543 10.69 -15.22 -7.17
CA ILE A 543 11.93 -15.16 -7.97
C ILE A 543 11.60 -15.17 -9.46
N GLY A 544 12.21 -14.24 -10.20
CA GLY A 544 12.03 -14.06 -11.64
C GLY A 544 13.10 -13.15 -12.24
N GLU A 545 13.51 -13.45 -13.47
CA GLU A 545 14.51 -12.66 -14.21
C GLU A 545 13.84 -11.77 -15.27
N TYR A 546 14.54 -10.72 -15.71
CA TYR A 546 14.11 -9.83 -16.77
C TYR A 546 14.27 -10.45 -18.17
N SER A 547 13.37 -10.13 -19.10
CA SER A 547 13.46 -10.56 -20.50
C SER A 547 14.30 -9.58 -21.33
N TYR A 548 15.54 -9.96 -21.67
CA TYR A 548 16.48 -9.15 -22.45
C TYR A 548 16.22 -9.08 -23.97
N LEU A 549 15.26 -9.84 -24.49
CA LEU A 549 14.96 -9.93 -25.93
C LEU A 549 13.55 -9.43 -26.26
N GLY A 550 12.89 -8.74 -25.33
CA GLY A 550 11.51 -8.32 -25.48
C GLY A 550 11.31 -7.34 -26.64
N THR A 551 12.16 -6.32 -26.75
CA THR A 551 12.12 -5.33 -27.85
C THR A 551 12.42 -5.99 -29.20
N THR A 552 13.48 -6.80 -29.25
CA THR A 552 13.91 -7.50 -30.47
C THR A 552 12.83 -8.44 -31.00
N LEU A 553 12.17 -9.20 -30.12
CA LEU A 553 11.07 -10.08 -30.51
C LEU A 553 9.89 -9.31 -31.07
N ARG A 554 9.53 -8.16 -30.47
CA ARG A 554 8.46 -7.29 -30.99
C ARG A 554 8.79 -6.70 -32.36
N GLN A 555 10.06 -6.37 -32.63
CA GLN A 555 10.49 -5.89 -33.95
C GLN A 555 10.28 -6.96 -35.04
N VAL A 556 10.39 -8.24 -34.68
CA VAL A 556 10.11 -9.39 -35.57
C VAL A 556 8.63 -9.80 -35.54
N ALA A 557 7.74 -8.97 -34.97
CA ALA A 557 6.31 -9.21 -34.84
C ALA A 557 5.93 -10.47 -34.03
N ILE A 558 6.81 -10.90 -33.11
CA ILE A 558 6.55 -11.97 -32.15
C ILE A 558 6.24 -11.32 -30.80
N GLU A 559 5.03 -11.53 -30.26
CA GLU A 559 4.74 -11.07 -28.90
C GLU A 559 5.47 -11.96 -27.89
N PRO A 560 6.40 -11.40 -27.09
CA PRO A 560 7.11 -12.18 -26.09
C PRO A 560 6.13 -12.63 -24.99
N MET A 561 6.37 -13.81 -24.44
CA MET A 561 5.72 -14.16 -23.18
C MET A 561 6.26 -13.24 -22.09
N PRO A 562 5.40 -12.77 -21.18
CA PRO A 562 5.87 -11.97 -20.05
C PRO A 562 6.89 -12.76 -19.24
N SER A 563 7.80 -12.06 -18.58
CA SER A 563 8.70 -12.66 -17.59
C SER A 563 8.04 -12.68 -16.21
N LEU A 564 8.61 -13.47 -15.30
CA LEU A 564 8.15 -13.47 -13.91
C LEU A 564 8.41 -12.14 -13.20
N LEU A 565 9.47 -11.44 -13.61
CA LEU A 565 9.79 -10.10 -13.13
C LEU A 565 8.71 -9.09 -13.53
N ASP A 566 8.23 -9.16 -14.78
CA ASP A 566 7.16 -8.27 -15.25
C ASP A 566 5.87 -8.47 -14.42
N VAL A 567 5.54 -9.72 -14.11
CA VAL A 567 4.40 -10.03 -13.23
C VAL A 567 4.60 -9.45 -11.84
N ARG A 568 5.81 -9.56 -11.28
CA ARG A 568 6.16 -8.98 -9.97
C ARG A 568 5.98 -7.46 -9.99
N GLN A 569 6.50 -6.79 -11.01
CA GLN A 569 6.39 -5.34 -11.16
C GLN A 569 4.93 -4.90 -11.29
N LEU A 570 4.11 -5.58 -12.11
CA LEU A 570 2.69 -5.26 -12.22
C LEU A 570 1.92 -5.45 -10.92
N ILE A 571 2.31 -6.44 -10.10
CA ILE A 571 1.71 -6.65 -8.78
C ILE A 571 2.11 -5.53 -7.82
N THR A 572 3.37 -5.07 -7.87
CA THR A 572 3.79 -3.90 -7.11
C THR A 572 2.93 -2.69 -7.49
N LEU A 573 2.87 -2.36 -8.79
CA LEU A 573 2.18 -1.19 -9.31
C LEU A 573 0.66 -1.20 -9.06
N TYR A 574 -0.02 -2.32 -9.32
CA TYR A 574 -1.49 -2.37 -9.23
C TYR A 574 -2.02 -2.90 -7.91
N GLY A 575 -1.22 -3.69 -7.20
CA GLY A 575 -1.64 -4.36 -5.97
C GLY A 575 -1.11 -3.70 -4.71
N ILE A 576 0.16 -3.28 -4.69
CA ILE A 576 0.85 -2.91 -3.45
C ILE A 576 0.89 -1.39 -3.25
N LEU A 577 1.35 -0.63 -4.25
CA LEU A 577 1.51 0.82 -4.12
C LEU A 577 0.19 1.54 -3.80
N PRO A 578 -0.94 1.26 -4.50
CA PRO A 578 -2.21 1.90 -4.18
C PRO A 578 -2.76 1.47 -2.81
N LEU A 579 -2.55 0.22 -2.37
CA LEU A 579 -3.03 -0.19 -1.05
C LEU A 579 -2.21 0.42 0.10
N GLY A 580 -0.92 0.67 -0.14
CA GLY A 580 0.01 1.21 0.83
C GLY A 580 -0.28 2.68 1.19
N SER A 581 -0.34 3.58 0.20
CA SER A 581 -0.62 5.01 0.43
C SER A 581 -2.07 5.37 0.12
N ALA A 582 -2.72 6.08 1.05
CA ALA A 582 -4.09 6.55 0.87
C ALA A 582 -4.19 7.65 -0.20
N GLU A 583 -3.24 8.59 -0.21
CA GLU A 583 -3.24 9.70 -1.16
C GLU A 583 -3.06 9.21 -2.60
N VAL A 584 -2.20 8.20 -2.81
CA VAL A 584 -2.04 7.57 -4.11
C VAL A 584 -3.26 6.76 -4.51
N HIS A 585 -3.90 6.03 -3.58
CA HIS A 585 -5.13 5.28 -3.88
C HIS A 585 -6.28 6.16 -4.37
N GLU A 586 -6.42 7.34 -3.76
CA GLU A 586 -7.51 8.28 -4.03
C GLU A 586 -7.34 8.97 -5.39
N ARG A 587 -6.10 9.39 -5.71
CA ARG A 587 -5.82 10.23 -6.88
C ARG A 587 -5.33 9.45 -8.10
N ALA A 588 -4.65 8.32 -7.92
CA ALA A 588 -4.11 7.56 -9.04
C ALA A 588 -5.22 6.81 -9.82
N PRO A 589 -4.93 6.32 -11.03
CA PRO A 589 -5.85 5.46 -11.77
C PRO A 589 -6.31 4.27 -10.91
N LEU A 590 -7.55 4.33 -10.44
CA LEU A 590 -8.06 3.45 -9.40
C LEU A 590 -8.24 2.01 -9.90
N VAL A 591 -7.38 1.11 -9.40
CA VAL A 591 -7.50 -0.34 -9.62
C VAL A 591 -8.31 -0.98 -8.48
N LYS A 592 -9.59 -1.21 -8.72
CA LYS A 592 -10.49 -1.86 -7.75
C LYS A 592 -10.38 -3.38 -7.76
N SER A 593 -9.90 -3.94 -8.87
CA SER A 593 -9.95 -5.38 -9.13
C SER A 593 -8.83 -5.86 -10.03
N LEU A 594 -8.20 -6.96 -9.60
CA LEU A 594 -7.08 -7.61 -10.26
C LEU A 594 -7.39 -9.08 -10.51
N LEU A 595 -7.10 -9.60 -11.69
CA LEU A 595 -7.21 -11.02 -12.03
C LEU A 595 -5.83 -11.58 -12.38
N LEU A 596 -5.40 -12.60 -11.65
CA LEU A 596 -4.22 -13.41 -11.94
C LEU A 596 -4.65 -14.69 -12.66
N ALA A 597 -4.35 -14.79 -13.95
CA ALA A 597 -4.66 -15.95 -14.78
C ALA A 597 -3.39 -16.65 -15.23
N GLY A 598 -3.32 -17.97 -15.14
CA GLY A 598 -2.15 -18.73 -15.61
C GLY A 598 -2.20 -20.20 -15.20
N PRO A 599 -1.21 -21.02 -15.58
CA PRO A 599 -1.19 -22.45 -15.26
C PRO A 599 -1.23 -22.73 -13.75
N SER A 600 -1.62 -23.94 -13.35
CA SER A 600 -1.55 -24.34 -11.94
C SER A 600 -0.09 -24.37 -11.45
N GLY A 601 0.17 -24.03 -10.20
CA GLY A 601 1.52 -24.10 -9.63
C GLY A 601 2.44 -22.90 -9.90
N VAL A 602 2.03 -21.87 -10.65
CA VAL A 602 2.87 -20.68 -10.93
C VAL A 602 2.92 -19.63 -9.81
N GLY A 603 2.49 -19.95 -8.60
CA GLY A 603 2.56 -19.03 -7.46
C GLY A 603 1.45 -17.97 -7.37
N LYS A 604 0.37 -18.03 -8.15
CA LYS A 604 -0.75 -17.06 -8.07
C LYS A 604 -1.29 -16.85 -6.65
N LYS A 605 -1.42 -17.92 -5.86
CA LYS A 605 -1.86 -17.83 -4.46
C LYS A 605 -0.81 -17.16 -3.57
N MET A 606 0.47 -17.47 -3.80
CA MET A 606 1.60 -16.85 -3.10
C MET A 606 1.61 -15.34 -3.33
N LEU A 607 1.37 -14.88 -4.56
CA LEU A 607 1.28 -13.48 -4.92
C LEU A 607 0.18 -12.73 -4.15
N VAL A 608 -0.99 -13.34 -3.95
CA VAL A 608 -2.07 -12.75 -3.13
C VAL A 608 -1.63 -12.58 -1.68
N HIS A 609 -0.96 -13.58 -1.10
CA HIS A 609 -0.43 -13.50 0.25
C HIS A 609 0.72 -12.50 0.37
N ALA A 610 1.55 -12.35 -0.68
CA ALA A 610 2.60 -11.35 -0.75
C ALA A 610 2.02 -9.93 -0.72
N ILE A 611 0.97 -9.64 -1.52
CA ILE A 611 0.28 -8.33 -1.47
C ILE A 611 -0.20 -8.03 -0.03
N CYS A 612 -0.77 -9.03 0.66
CA CYS A 612 -1.24 -8.84 2.04
C CYS A 612 -0.09 -8.61 3.02
N THR A 613 1.04 -9.31 2.84
CA THR A 613 2.22 -9.19 3.71
C THR A 613 2.88 -7.82 3.55
N GLU A 614 3.08 -7.37 2.32
CA GLU A 614 3.77 -6.10 2.00
C GLU A 614 2.95 -4.86 2.35
N THR A 615 1.61 -4.97 2.36
CA THR A 615 0.70 -3.85 2.68
C THR A 615 0.11 -3.92 4.08
N GLY A 616 0.30 -5.02 4.80
CA GLY A 616 -0.37 -5.28 6.07
C GLY A 616 -1.88 -5.46 5.94
N ALA A 617 -2.40 -5.78 4.74
CA ALA A 617 -3.83 -5.85 4.49
C ALA A 617 -4.51 -7.09 5.09
N ASN A 618 -5.79 -6.95 5.44
CA ASN A 618 -6.63 -8.08 5.83
C ASN A 618 -7.01 -8.95 4.64
N LEU A 619 -6.95 -10.27 4.78
CA LEU A 619 -7.32 -11.21 3.71
C LEU A 619 -8.72 -11.79 3.94
N PHE A 620 -9.65 -11.42 3.07
CA PHE A 620 -10.99 -12.01 3.01
C PHE A 620 -11.07 -13.04 1.89
N ASN A 621 -11.51 -14.27 2.20
CA ASN A 621 -11.66 -15.34 1.23
C ASN A 621 -13.13 -15.54 0.83
N LEU A 622 -13.49 -15.05 -0.35
CA LEU A 622 -14.80 -15.20 -0.97
C LEU A 622 -14.83 -16.24 -2.10
N SER A 623 -14.03 -17.31 -1.97
CA SER A 623 -14.03 -18.41 -2.94
C SER A 623 -15.35 -19.18 -2.93
N ALA A 624 -15.77 -19.68 -4.11
CA ALA A 624 -17.03 -20.41 -4.26
C ALA A 624 -17.14 -21.61 -3.28
N LEU A 625 -16.05 -22.36 -3.11
CA LEU A 625 -15.98 -23.47 -2.15
C LEU A 625 -16.12 -23.01 -0.69
N ASN A 626 -15.59 -21.83 -0.36
CA ASN A 626 -15.61 -21.32 1.01
C ASN A 626 -16.98 -20.77 1.41
N ILE A 627 -17.72 -20.20 0.45
CA ILE A 627 -19.04 -19.60 0.66
C ILE A 627 -20.15 -20.66 0.64
N ALA A 628 -19.88 -21.83 0.06
CA ALA A 628 -20.86 -22.90 -0.04
C ALA A 628 -21.39 -23.31 1.35
N GLY A 629 -22.72 -23.33 1.51
CA GLY A 629 -23.39 -23.62 2.78
C GLY A 629 -23.39 -22.47 3.80
N LYS A 630 -22.58 -21.43 3.64
CA LYS A 630 -22.56 -20.26 4.54
C LYS A 630 -23.64 -19.25 4.14
N TYR A 631 -24.36 -18.75 5.15
CA TYR A 631 -25.48 -17.80 5.04
C TYR A 631 -26.46 -18.16 3.90
N PRO A 632 -27.25 -19.24 4.00
CA PRO A 632 -28.10 -19.71 2.91
C PRO A 632 -29.11 -18.67 2.40
N GLY A 633 -29.53 -18.79 1.15
CA GLY A 633 -30.50 -17.89 0.51
C GLY A 633 -29.92 -16.62 -0.11
N LYS A 634 -30.73 -15.89 -0.89
CA LYS A 634 -30.29 -14.66 -1.58
C LYS A 634 -30.02 -13.52 -0.59
N THR A 635 -30.85 -13.41 0.45
CA THR A 635 -30.72 -12.44 1.54
C THR A 635 -29.47 -12.72 2.38
N GLY A 636 -29.22 -13.98 2.74
CA GLY A 636 -28.04 -14.38 3.51
C GLY A 636 -26.73 -14.04 2.80
N LEU A 637 -26.63 -14.30 1.48
CA LEU A 637 -25.44 -13.91 0.72
C LEU A 637 -25.23 -12.39 0.71
N GLN A 638 -26.31 -11.63 0.51
CA GLN A 638 -26.25 -10.17 0.50
C GLN A 638 -25.80 -9.62 1.85
N MET A 639 -26.29 -10.20 2.95
CA MET A 639 -25.86 -9.87 4.30
C MET A 639 -24.38 -10.19 4.53
N MET A 640 -23.93 -11.40 4.14
CA MET A 640 -22.53 -11.80 4.23
C MET A 640 -21.61 -10.85 3.48
N ILE A 641 -21.96 -10.50 2.23
CA ILE A 641 -21.20 -9.55 1.43
C ILE A 641 -21.18 -8.18 2.10
N HIS A 642 -22.34 -7.69 2.57
CA HIS A 642 -22.42 -6.41 3.25
C HIS A 642 -21.55 -6.38 4.51
N LEU A 643 -21.57 -7.47 5.29
CA LEU A 643 -20.75 -7.64 6.49
C LEU A 643 -19.26 -7.61 6.17
N VAL A 644 -18.83 -8.40 5.19
CA VAL A 644 -17.42 -8.44 4.74
C VAL A 644 -16.94 -7.06 4.31
N PHE A 645 -17.71 -6.35 3.49
CA PHE A 645 -17.30 -5.01 3.04
C PHE A 645 -17.41 -3.95 4.15
N LYS A 646 -18.35 -4.08 5.09
CA LYS A 646 -18.43 -3.20 6.27
C LYS A 646 -17.18 -3.35 7.13
N VAL A 647 -16.75 -4.58 7.41
CA VAL A 647 -15.51 -4.85 8.17
C VAL A 647 -14.27 -4.45 7.37
N ALA A 648 -14.22 -4.76 6.07
CA ALA A 648 -13.09 -4.39 5.20
C ALA A 648 -12.88 -2.87 5.10
N ARG A 649 -13.95 -2.07 5.12
CA ARG A 649 -13.87 -0.60 5.12
C ARG A 649 -13.36 -0.03 6.43
N GLN A 650 -13.65 -0.67 7.55
CA GLN A 650 -13.18 -0.23 8.86
C GLN A 650 -11.73 -0.65 9.11
N LEU A 651 -11.33 -1.81 8.58
CA LEU A 651 -10.00 -2.38 8.78
C LEU A 651 -9.13 -2.26 7.54
N GLN A 652 -9.07 -1.07 6.94
CA GLN A 652 -8.26 -0.81 5.75
C GLN A 652 -6.76 -0.79 6.08
N PRO A 653 -5.89 -1.29 5.18
CA PRO A 653 -6.18 -1.84 3.85
C PRO A 653 -6.72 -3.27 3.91
N SER A 654 -7.52 -3.67 2.91
CA SER A 654 -8.12 -5.01 2.84
C SER A 654 -8.08 -5.60 1.43
N VAL A 655 -7.80 -6.90 1.34
CA VAL A 655 -7.77 -7.69 0.11
C VAL A 655 -8.87 -8.73 0.14
N VAL A 656 -9.75 -8.69 -0.86
CA VAL A 656 -10.81 -9.69 -1.06
C VAL A 656 -10.36 -10.68 -2.13
N TRP A 657 -9.98 -11.86 -1.70
CA TRP A 657 -9.51 -12.93 -2.56
C TRP A 657 -10.65 -13.88 -2.97
N ILE A 658 -10.73 -14.14 -4.27
CA ILE A 658 -11.63 -15.15 -4.85
C ILE A 658 -10.75 -16.17 -5.57
N GLN A 659 -10.64 -17.37 -5.00
CA GLN A 659 -9.94 -18.50 -5.62
C GLN A 659 -10.83 -19.18 -6.66
N ASP A 660 -10.20 -19.68 -7.73
CA ASP A 660 -10.84 -20.36 -8.85
C ASP A 660 -12.04 -19.57 -9.38
N THR A 661 -11.79 -18.30 -9.72
CA THR A 661 -12.84 -17.35 -10.11
C THR A 661 -13.66 -17.83 -11.28
N GLU A 662 -13.10 -18.68 -12.15
CA GLU A 662 -13.82 -19.35 -13.23
C GLU A 662 -15.09 -20.07 -12.76
N LYS A 663 -15.07 -20.63 -11.53
CA LYS A 663 -16.24 -21.31 -10.93
C LYS A 663 -17.42 -20.37 -10.80
N THR A 664 -17.16 -19.13 -10.39
CA THR A 664 -18.19 -18.09 -10.24
C THR A 664 -18.83 -17.71 -11.58
N PHE A 665 -18.08 -17.86 -12.67
CA PHE A 665 -18.47 -17.42 -14.00
C PHE A 665 -18.62 -18.57 -15.02
N TYR A 666 -18.77 -19.82 -14.58
CA TYR A 666 -18.83 -20.98 -15.49
C TYR A 666 -19.81 -20.79 -16.66
N LYS A 667 -19.41 -21.16 -17.88
CA LYS A 667 -20.33 -21.28 -19.02
C LYS A 667 -21.39 -22.35 -18.74
N LYS A 668 -20.93 -23.57 -18.41
CA LYS A 668 -21.75 -24.70 -17.97
C LYS A 668 -21.20 -25.21 -16.65
N VAL A 669 -22.05 -25.36 -15.64
CA VAL A 669 -21.61 -25.83 -14.31
C VAL A 669 -21.43 -27.35 -14.35
N PRO A 670 -20.24 -27.89 -14.03
CA PRO A 670 -20.03 -29.32 -13.90
C PRO A 670 -21.02 -29.94 -12.91
N GLN A 671 -21.56 -31.12 -13.21
CA GLN A 671 -22.59 -31.76 -12.37
C GLN A 671 -22.13 -31.97 -10.92
N ALA A 672 -20.87 -32.36 -10.72
CA ALA A 672 -20.27 -32.56 -9.40
C ALA A 672 -20.26 -31.28 -8.54
N GLU A 673 -20.14 -30.10 -9.16
CA GLU A 673 -20.00 -28.82 -8.46
C GLU A 673 -21.33 -28.09 -8.25
N LYS A 674 -22.44 -28.58 -8.82
CA LYS A 674 -23.76 -27.96 -8.66
C LYS A 674 -24.20 -27.84 -7.20
N ARG A 675 -23.78 -28.77 -6.34
CA ARG A 675 -24.10 -28.79 -4.91
C ARG A 675 -23.64 -27.54 -4.16
N PHE A 676 -22.59 -26.87 -4.64
CA PHE A 676 -22.00 -25.71 -3.98
C PHE A 676 -22.48 -24.36 -4.54
N GLU A 677 -23.43 -24.36 -5.49
CA GLU A 677 -23.97 -23.16 -6.15
C GLU A 677 -22.90 -22.13 -6.58
N PRO A 678 -21.92 -22.52 -7.43
CA PRO A 678 -20.73 -21.70 -7.65
C PRO A 678 -21.05 -20.32 -8.29
N LYS A 679 -22.15 -20.19 -9.05
CA LYS A 679 -22.57 -18.93 -9.70
C LYS A 679 -23.19 -17.90 -8.75
N ARG A 680 -23.32 -18.21 -7.46
CA ARG A 680 -24.06 -17.40 -6.47
C ARG A 680 -23.55 -15.96 -6.34
N LEU A 681 -22.23 -15.74 -6.44
CA LEU A 681 -21.60 -14.41 -6.35
C LEU A 681 -21.71 -13.56 -7.63
N LYS A 682 -21.96 -14.16 -8.80
CA LYS A 682 -21.85 -13.53 -10.13
C LYS A 682 -22.62 -12.20 -10.25
N ARG A 683 -23.81 -12.12 -9.65
CA ARG A 683 -24.68 -10.93 -9.74
C ARG A 683 -24.29 -9.79 -8.79
N TYR A 684 -23.52 -10.08 -7.75
CA TYR A 684 -23.20 -9.13 -6.69
C TYR A 684 -21.85 -8.45 -6.93
N LEU A 685 -20.84 -9.16 -7.44
CA LEU A 685 -19.50 -8.59 -7.68
C LEU A 685 -19.52 -7.28 -8.50
N PRO A 686 -20.25 -7.16 -9.63
CA PRO A 686 -20.32 -5.91 -10.37
C PRO A 686 -21.01 -4.77 -9.60
N LYS A 687 -21.98 -5.10 -8.72
CA LYS A 687 -22.66 -4.09 -7.90
C LYS A 687 -21.72 -3.56 -6.81
N LEU A 688 -20.89 -4.44 -6.23
CA LEU A 688 -19.94 -4.08 -5.18
C LEU A 688 -18.84 -3.16 -5.69
N LEU A 689 -18.29 -3.44 -6.88
CA LEU A 689 -17.27 -2.59 -7.50
C LEU A 689 -17.75 -1.16 -7.75
N LYS A 690 -19.05 -0.99 -8.04
CA LYS A 690 -19.68 0.34 -8.18
C LYS A 690 -19.90 1.05 -6.85
N LEU A 691 -20.03 0.30 -5.75
CA LEU A 691 -20.23 0.85 -4.41
C LEU A 691 -18.93 1.27 -3.72
N LEU A 692 -17.78 0.76 -4.19
CA LEU A 692 -16.46 1.16 -3.68
C LEU A 692 -16.14 2.60 -4.12
N LYS A 693 -15.96 3.46 -3.12
CA LYS A 693 -15.49 4.84 -3.30
C LYS A 693 -13.97 4.87 -3.55
N PRO A 694 -13.43 5.95 -4.14
CA PRO A 694 -11.98 6.12 -4.24
C PRO A 694 -11.29 6.03 -2.88
N ASP A 695 -11.91 6.53 -1.81
CA ASP A 695 -11.33 6.49 -0.46
C ASP A 695 -11.29 5.07 0.18
N ASP A 696 -12.04 4.11 -0.38
CA ASP A 696 -12.10 2.74 0.13
C ASP A 696 -10.87 1.94 -0.36
N ARG A 697 -9.85 1.73 0.49
CA ARG A 697 -8.64 0.93 0.19
C ARG A 697 -8.89 -0.58 0.24
N ILE A 698 -9.70 -1.04 -0.70
CA ILE A 698 -10.10 -2.44 -0.84
C ILE A 698 -9.79 -2.94 -2.25
N LEU A 699 -8.96 -3.99 -2.35
CA LEU A 699 -8.61 -4.62 -3.63
C LEU A 699 -9.27 -5.99 -3.75
N ILE A 700 -10.01 -6.21 -4.84
CA ILE A 700 -10.56 -7.53 -5.16
C ILE A 700 -9.57 -8.29 -6.05
N VAL A 701 -9.00 -9.38 -5.54
CA VAL A 701 -8.05 -10.21 -6.29
C VAL A 701 -8.67 -11.56 -6.65
N GLY A 702 -8.77 -11.82 -7.95
CA GLY A 702 -9.19 -13.10 -8.51
C GLY A 702 -8.00 -13.94 -8.92
N THR A 703 -8.02 -15.24 -8.64
CA THR A 703 -7.04 -16.19 -9.20
C THR A 703 -7.73 -17.27 -10.01
N THR A 704 -7.25 -17.57 -11.21
CA THR A 704 -7.81 -18.60 -12.09
C THR A 704 -6.73 -19.46 -12.74
N HIS A 705 -6.99 -20.76 -12.85
CA HIS A 705 -6.16 -21.69 -13.62
C HIS A 705 -6.83 -22.20 -14.90
N ARG A 706 -8.16 -22.04 -15.02
CA ARG A 706 -8.93 -22.39 -16.23
C ARG A 706 -9.83 -21.23 -16.64
N PRO A 707 -9.26 -20.11 -17.14
CA PRO A 707 -10.04 -18.95 -17.52
C PRO A 707 -10.97 -19.22 -18.73
N PHE A 708 -10.71 -20.29 -19.49
CA PHE A 708 -11.48 -20.70 -20.67
C PHE A 708 -12.90 -21.19 -20.34
N ASP A 709 -13.09 -21.74 -19.14
CA ASP A 709 -14.38 -22.27 -18.67
C ASP A 709 -15.34 -21.16 -18.23
N ALA A 710 -14.82 -19.95 -18.01
CA ALA A 710 -15.58 -18.77 -17.62
C ALA A 710 -16.24 -18.07 -18.82
N GLU A 711 -17.42 -17.48 -18.58
CA GLU A 711 -18.05 -16.53 -19.50
C GLU A 711 -17.24 -15.23 -19.56
N LEU A 712 -16.59 -14.99 -20.69
CA LEU A 712 -15.62 -13.90 -20.86
C LEU A 712 -16.17 -12.50 -20.54
N GLN A 713 -17.38 -12.15 -21.00
CA GLN A 713 -17.96 -10.82 -20.83
C GLN A 713 -18.19 -10.41 -19.36
N PRO A 714 -18.95 -11.18 -18.55
CA PRO A 714 -19.10 -10.85 -17.14
C PRO A 714 -17.79 -10.99 -16.34
N PHE A 715 -16.89 -11.88 -16.78
CA PHE A 715 -15.59 -12.09 -16.15
C PHE A 715 -14.69 -10.85 -16.30
N CYS A 716 -14.48 -10.36 -17.52
CA CYS A 716 -13.69 -9.15 -17.78
C CYS A 716 -14.37 -7.86 -17.30
N ARG A 717 -15.70 -7.87 -17.07
CA ARG A 717 -16.40 -6.71 -16.51
C ARG A 717 -16.13 -6.52 -15.02
N VAL A 718 -15.85 -7.61 -14.30
CA VAL A 718 -15.56 -7.57 -12.86
C VAL A 718 -14.10 -7.24 -12.61
N TYR A 719 -13.19 -7.79 -13.41
CA TYR A 719 -11.76 -7.56 -13.24
C TYR A 719 -11.24 -6.52 -14.23
N GLN A 720 -10.93 -5.33 -13.73
CA GLN A 720 -10.41 -4.21 -14.51
C GLN A 720 -9.02 -4.51 -15.07
N LYS A 721 -8.13 -5.02 -14.22
CA LYS A 721 -6.75 -5.39 -14.59
C LYS A 721 -6.62 -6.91 -14.65
N ILE A 722 -6.11 -7.42 -15.78
CA ILE A 722 -5.92 -8.86 -16.02
C ILE A 722 -4.44 -9.10 -16.29
N ILE A 723 -3.79 -9.85 -15.40
CA ILE A 723 -2.38 -10.24 -15.52
C ILE A 723 -2.31 -11.71 -15.89
N LEU A 724 -1.64 -11.98 -17.01
CA LEU A 724 -1.27 -13.34 -17.41
C LEU A 724 0.04 -13.73 -16.70
N VAL A 725 -0.02 -14.75 -15.84
CA VAL A 725 1.14 -15.30 -15.14
C VAL A 725 1.68 -16.49 -15.94
N PRO A 726 2.89 -16.37 -16.52
CA PRO A 726 3.50 -17.38 -17.35
C PRO A 726 4.16 -18.47 -16.50
N ARG A 727 4.55 -19.57 -17.14
CA ARG A 727 5.55 -20.49 -16.56
C ARG A 727 6.93 -19.79 -16.50
N PRO A 728 7.85 -20.21 -15.61
CA PRO A 728 9.18 -19.64 -15.58
C PRO A 728 9.89 -19.88 -16.91
N ASP A 729 10.53 -18.85 -17.45
CA ASP A 729 11.36 -18.94 -18.65
C ASP A 729 12.75 -19.51 -18.33
N TYR A 730 13.59 -19.74 -19.35
CA TYR A 730 14.93 -20.28 -19.11
C TYR A 730 15.78 -19.35 -18.24
N ALA A 731 15.66 -18.02 -18.41
CA ALA A 731 16.41 -17.07 -17.59
C ALA A 731 15.97 -17.17 -16.11
N SER A 732 14.65 -17.20 -15.85
CA SER A 732 14.10 -17.40 -14.49
C SER A 732 14.27 -18.81 -13.92
N ARG A 733 14.69 -19.82 -14.69
CA ARG A 733 15.05 -21.15 -14.15
C ARG A 733 16.56 -21.29 -13.90
N TYR A 734 17.39 -20.76 -14.79
CA TYR A 734 18.85 -20.94 -14.75
C TYR A 734 19.59 -19.82 -14.04
N GLY A 735 19.35 -18.57 -14.45
CA GLY A 735 20.04 -17.36 -13.99
C GLY A 735 21.54 -17.50 -13.77
N LYS A 736 22.35 -17.10 -14.76
CA LYS A 736 23.82 -17.18 -14.62
C LYS A 736 24.35 -16.27 -13.51
N PHE A 737 23.81 -15.07 -13.38
CA PHE A 737 24.37 -13.99 -12.53
C PHE A 737 23.61 -13.76 -11.21
N HIS A 738 22.36 -14.22 -11.08
CA HIS A 738 21.56 -14.06 -9.88
C HIS A 738 21.08 -15.41 -9.30
N GLU A 739 20.70 -15.39 -8.03
CA GLU A 739 20.17 -16.50 -7.26
C GLU A 739 18.78 -16.88 -7.82
N VAL A 740 18.77 -17.81 -8.77
CA VAL A 740 17.56 -18.12 -9.53
C VAL A 740 16.99 -19.49 -9.15
N LEU A 741 15.68 -19.65 -9.32
CA LEU A 741 14.76 -20.66 -8.76
C LEU A 741 15.42 -21.95 -8.24
N TRP A 742 16.15 -22.68 -9.08
CA TRP A 742 16.82 -23.91 -8.69
C TRP A 742 17.88 -23.69 -7.59
N LYS A 743 18.79 -22.74 -7.77
CA LYS A 743 19.83 -22.42 -6.78
C LYS A 743 19.18 -22.05 -5.45
N GLU A 744 18.25 -21.11 -5.49
CA GLU A 744 17.70 -20.52 -4.28
C GLU A 744 16.78 -21.49 -3.53
N ILE A 745 15.91 -22.22 -4.23
CA ILE A 745 15.03 -23.19 -3.56
C ILE A 745 15.85 -24.36 -3.00
N ILE A 746 16.93 -24.79 -3.68
CA ILE A 746 17.83 -25.82 -3.13
C ILE A 746 18.50 -25.31 -1.85
N LEU A 747 19.05 -24.09 -1.87
CA LEU A 747 19.71 -23.47 -0.71
C LEU A 747 18.72 -23.28 0.45
N ARG A 748 17.52 -22.75 0.19
CA ARG A 748 16.45 -22.56 1.19
C ARG A 748 16.01 -23.88 1.84
N ASN A 749 16.09 -24.99 1.10
CA ASN A 749 15.77 -26.32 1.61
C ASN A 749 16.99 -27.06 2.19
N GLY A 750 18.11 -26.37 2.43
CA GLY A 750 19.31 -26.91 3.09
C GLY A 750 20.27 -27.66 2.17
N GLY A 751 20.08 -27.61 0.85
CA GLY A 751 20.98 -28.23 -0.11
C GLY A 751 22.22 -27.39 -0.40
N LYS A 752 23.38 -28.04 -0.51
CA LYS A 752 24.64 -27.41 -0.91
C LYS A 752 24.84 -27.48 -2.42
N LEU A 753 25.14 -26.33 -3.03
CA LEU A 753 25.49 -26.25 -4.45
C LEU A 753 26.97 -26.62 -4.64
N THR A 754 27.22 -27.73 -5.32
CA THR A 754 28.55 -28.20 -5.70
C THR A 754 28.69 -28.19 -7.23
N ASN A 755 29.93 -28.14 -7.73
CA ASN A 755 30.20 -28.18 -9.18
C ASN A 755 29.65 -29.45 -9.88
N SER A 756 29.36 -30.50 -9.12
CA SER A 756 28.68 -31.71 -9.60
C SER A 756 27.23 -31.49 -10.04
N LEU A 757 26.56 -30.45 -9.52
CA LEU A 757 25.19 -30.12 -9.84
C LEU A 757 25.17 -29.15 -11.03
N ASN A 758 25.00 -29.67 -12.23
CA ASN A 758 24.86 -28.84 -13.42
C ASN A 758 23.44 -28.26 -13.52
N ILE A 759 23.29 -27.04 -13.00
CA ILE A 759 22.02 -26.31 -12.99
C ILE A 759 21.59 -25.93 -14.40
N SER A 760 22.51 -25.66 -15.33
CA SER A 760 22.16 -25.33 -16.72
C SER A 760 21.43 -26.49 -17.40
N CYS A 761 21.95 -27.71 -17.25
CA CYS A 761 21.29 -28.91 -17.75
C CYS A 761 19.90 -29.08 -17.11
N LEU A 762 19.80 -28.89 -15.80
CA LEU A 762 18.53 -29.02 -15.09
C LEU A 762 17.49 -27.99 -15.57
N SER A 763 17.90 -26.74 -15.79
CA SER A 763 17.04 -25.67 -16.30
C SER A 763 16.58 -25.88 -17.75
N LYS A 764 17.38 -26.58 -18.57
CA LYS A 764 17.00 -27.00 -19.93
C LYS A 764 16.02 -28.16 -19.92
N VAL A 765 16.26 -29.17 -19.10
CA VAL A 765 15.38 -30.36 -18.98
C VAL A 765 14.02 -29.98 -18.36
N THR A 766 14.00 -28.98 -17.48
CA THR A 766 12.79 -28.49 -16.80
C THR A 766 11.98 -27.50 -17.63
N ASP A 767 12.09 -27.54 -18.96
CA ASP A 767 11.23 -26.72 -19.81
C ASP A 767 9.76 -27.16 -19.70
N GLY A 768 8.86 -26.20 -19.54
CA GLY A 768 7.44 -26.47 -19.26
C GLY A 768 7.10 -26.67 -17.78
N PHE A 769 8.07 -26.82 -16.88
CA PHE A 769 7.79 -26.97 -15.44
C PHE A 769 7.43 -25.63 -14.78
N THR A 770 6.49 -25.67 -13.84
CA THR A 770 6.08 -24.51 -13.02
C THR A 770 6.92 -24.38 -11.76
N GLN A 771 6.93 -23.21 -11.13
CA GLN A 771 7.66 -22.97 -9.88
C GLN A 771 7.22 -23.96 -8.77
N GLY A 772 5.91 -24.21 -8.65
CA GLY A 772 5.36 -25.14 -7.69
C GLY A 772 5.84 -26.58 -7.90
N GLN A 773 5.96 -27.02 -9.16
CA GLN A 773 6.53 -28.34 -9.48
C GLN A 773 8.02 -28.40 -9.14
N ILE A 774 8.79 -27.35 -9.45
CA ILE A 774 10.21 -27.29 -9.10
C ILE A 774 10.39 -27.36 -7.57
N VAL A 775 9.60 -26.60 -6.80
CA VAL A 775 9.60 -26.67 -5.33
C VAL A 775 9.26 -28.07 -4.84
N GLN A 776 8.27 -28.73 -5.45
CA GLN A 776 7.89 -30.09 -5.08
C GLN A 776 9.00 -31.10 -5.35
N VAL A 777 9.60 -31.07 -6.54
CA VAL A 777 10.74 -31.91 -6.92
C VAL A 777 11.90 -31.74 -5.94
N ILE A 778 12.23 -30.49 -5.57
CA ILE A 778 13.31 -30.23 -4.62
C ILE A 778 12.98 -30.77 -3.23
N LYS A 779 11.74 -30.63 -2.76
CA LYS A 779 11.31 -31.19 -1.47
C LYS A 779 11.34 -32.71 -1.46
N ASP A 780 10.98 -33.34 -2.57
CA ASP A 780 10.98 -34.81 -2.69
C ASP A 780 12.41 -35.37 -2.73
N VAL A 781 13.37 -34.66 -3.34
CA VAL A 781 14.79 -35.04 -3.35
C VAL A 781 15.49 -34.72 -2.03
N LEU A 782 15.32 -33.49 -1.51
CA LEU A 782 16.00 -32.99 -0.31
C LEU A 782 15.29 -33.42 0.99
N THR A 783 15.15 -34.72 1.18
CA THR A 783 14.71 -35.30 2.45
C THR A 783 15.77 -35.11 3.54
N GLU A 784 15.38 -35.11 4.82
CA GLU A 784 16.33 -35.00 5.95
C GLU A 784 17.48 -36.00 5.85
N ARG A 785 17.17 -37.24 5.43
CA ARG A 785 18.17 -38.27 5.18
C ARG A 785 19.15 -37.85 4.09
N ARG A 786 18.66 -37.31 2.97
CA ARG A 786 19.50 -36.89 1.86
C ARG A 786 20.40 -35.71 2.25
N LEU A 787 19.87 -34.75 3.02
CA LEU A 787 20.62 -33.61 3.55
C LEU A 787 21.84 -34.07 4.36
N ARG A 788 21.66 -35.05 5.26
CA ARG A 788 22.79 -35.62 6.06
C ARG A 788 23.85 -36.29 5.19
N GLN A 789 23.45 -36.91 4.07
CA GLN A 789 24.37 -37.60 3.17
C GLN A 789 25.15 -36.65 2.25
N GLN A 790 24.78 -35.36 2.15
CA GLN A 790 25.43 -34.42 1.23
C GLN A 790 26.92 -34.22 1.53
N ALA A 791 27.37 -34.42 2.77
CA ALA A 791 28.77 -34.32 3.15
C ALA A 791 29.65 -35.36 2.41
N HIS A 792 29.13 -36.56 2.17
CA HIS A 792 29.88 -37.65 1.52
C HIS A 792 29.48 -37.85 0.06
N LYS A 793 28.23 -37.55 -0.29
CA LYS A 793 27.70 -37.69 -1.64
C LYS A 793 27.08 -36.37 -2.09
N PRO A 794 27.78 -35.57 -2.91
CA PRO A 794 27.27 -34.28 -3.37
C PRO A 794 26.00 -34.47 -4.22
N LEU A 795 25.22 -33.40 -4.37
CA LEU A 795 24.00 -33.44 -5.18
C LEU A 795 24.35 -33.57 -6.67
N THR A 796 23.58 -34.38 -7.39
CA THR A 796 23.72 -34.61 -8.83
C THR A 796 22.40 -34.34 -9.55
N ALA A 797 22.48 -33.89 -10.81
CA ALA A 797 21.29 -33.53 -11.59
C ALA A 797 20.34 -34.73 -11.85
N ILE A 798 20.89 -35.95 -11.93
CA ILE A 798 20.14 -37.19 -12.21
C ILE A 798 19.10 -37.48 -11.11
N GLU A 799 19.42 -37.16 -9.85
CA GLU A 799 18.50 -37.35 -8.72
C GLU A 799 17.19 -36.57 -8.91
N PHE A 800 17.31 -35.34 -9.42
CA PHE A 800 16.15 -34.50 -9.73
C PHE A 800 15.39 -35.04 -10.95
N ILE A 801 16.09 -35.49 -12.00
CA ILE A 801 15.46 -36.04 -13.21
C ILE A 801 14.54 -37.21 -12.89
N THR A 802 14.95 -38.08 -11.98
CA THR A 802 14.14 -39.24 -11.59
C THR A 802 12.79 -38.81 -11.03
N MET A 803 12.75 -37.79 -10.16
CA MET A 803 11.50 -37.29 -9.59
C MET A 803 10.63 -36.53 -10.61
N MET A 804 11.26 -35.89 -11.59
CA MET A 804 10.55 -35.14 -12.64
C MET A 804 9.72 -36.03 -13.57
N THR A 805 10.12 -37.29 -13.78
CA THR A 805 9.41 -38.22 -14.68
C THR A 805 7.95 -38.48 -14.27
N ASN A 806 7.61 -38.29 -13.00
CA ASN A 806 6.25 -38.48 -12.49
C ASN A 806 5.34 -37.24 -12.62
N MET A 807 5.87 -36.10 -13.11
CA MET A 807 5.15 -34.85 -13.18
C MET A 807 4.88 -34.43 -14.63
N ASN A 808 3.67 -33.97 -14.91
CA ASN A 808 3.30 -33.47 -16.25
C ASN A 808 3.70 -32.00 -16.39
N PRO A 809 4.54 -31.63 -17.38
CA PRO A 809 4.85 -30.24 -17.66
C PRO A 809 3.65 -29.51 -18.27
N VAL A 810 3.68 -28.18 -18.24
CA VAL A 810 2.74 -27.34 -19.00
C VAL A 810 3.12 -27.43 -20.47
N TYR A 811 2.25 -28.07 -21.26
CA TYR A 811 2.46 -28.23 -22.69
C TYR A 811 2.21 -26.93 -23.45
N ARG A 812 2.84 -26.81 -24.62
CA ARG A 812 2.72 -25.64 -25.51
C ARG A 812 1.27 -25.32 -25.89
N GLU A 813 0.44 -26.35 -26.09
CA GLU A 813 -0.99 -26.21 -26.39
C GLU A 813 -1.75 -25.47 -25.27
N GLU A 814 -1.41 -25.75 -24.02
CA GLU A 814 -2.00 -25.07 -22.87
C GLU A 814 -1.58 -23.59 -22.86
N GLU A 815 -0.31 -23.29 -23.14
CA GLU A 815 0.16 -21.89 -23.26
C GLU A 815 -0.54 -21.13 -24.38
N GLU A 816 -0.70 -21.74 -25.54
CA GLU A 816 -1.42 -21.17 -26.68
C GLU A 816 -2.88 -20.94 -26.34
N SER A 817 -3.51 -21.82 -25.55
CA SER A 817 -4.88 -21.62 -25.06
C SER A 817 -4.99 -20.37 -24.16
N PHE A 818 -4.00 -20.11 -23.30
CA PHE A 818 -3.93 -18.90 -22.49
C PHE A 818 -3.72 -17.63 -23.34
N LYS A 819 -2.82 -17.67 -24.32
CA LYS A 819 -2.61 -16.56 -25.27
C LYS A 819 -3.88 -16.24 -26.04
N ASN A 820 -4.52 -17.27 -26.60
CA ASN A 820 -5.77 -17.15 -27.35
C ASN A 820 -6.92 -16.61 -26.49
N TRP A 821 -6.95 -16.97 -25.20
CA TRP A 821 -7.91 -16.41 -24.26
C TRP A 821 -7.61 -14.94 -23.94
N TYR A 822 -6.34 -14.62 -23.66
CA TYR A 822 -5.92 -13.25 -23.34
C TYR A 822 -6.19 -12.28 -24.51
N ALA A 823 -5.95 -12.72 -25.75
CA ALA A 823 -6.28 -11.96 -26.96
C ALA A 823 -7.78 -11.63 -27.11
N LYS A 824 -8.66 -12.40 -26.48
CA LYS A 824 -10.12 -12.15 -26.50
C LYS A 824 -10.58 -11.17 -25.42
N THR A 825 -9.75 -10.84 -24.43
CA THR A 825 -10.07 -9.85 -23.40
C THR A 825 -10.25 -8.44 -24.02
N PRO A 826 -10.89 -7.48 -23.33
CA PRO A 826 -11.08 -6.13 -23.86
C PRO A 826 -9.77 -5.45 -24.31
N LEU A 827 -8.70 -5.59 -23.50
CA LEU A 827 -7.39 -5.05 -23.81
C LEU A 827 -6.72 -5.84 -24.95
N GLY A 828 -6.77 -7.18 -24.89
CA GLY A 828 -6.25 -8.04 -25.96
C GLY A 828 -6.89 -7.77 -27.32
N LYS A 829 -8.21 -7.56 -27.36
CA LYS A 829 -8.93 -7.21 -28.60
C LYS A 829 -8.49 -5.86 -29.15
N LYS A 830 -8.32 -4.86 -28.28
CA LYS A 830 -7.80 -3.54 -28.68
C LYS A 830 -6.39 -3.66 -29.27
N ARG A 831 -5.53 -4.52 -28.70
CA ARG A 831 -4.18 -4.77 -29.23
C ARG A 831 -4.17 -5.50 -30.57
N VAL A 832 -5.00 -6.54 -30.73
CA VAL A 832 -5.11 -7.24 -32.02
C VAL A 832 -5.60 -6.27 -33.11
N LEU A 833 -6.59 -5.43 -32.78
CA LEU A 833 -7.07 -4.39 -33.68
C LEU A 833 -5.97 -3.40 -34.05
N SER A 834 -5.22 -2.86 -33.08
CA SER A 834 -4.15 -1.89 -33.35
C SER A 834 -3.04 -2.48 -34.24
N LEU A 835 -2.66 -3.73 -34.02
CA LEU A 835 -1.67 -4.44 -34.86
C LEU A 835 -2.18 -4.66 -36.29
N THR A 836 -3.46 -5.04 -36.46
CA THR A 836 -4.03 -5.24 -37.80
C THR A 836 -4.18 -3.93 -38.60
N VAL A 837 -4.49 -2.82 -37.93
CA VAL A 837 -4.57 -1.50 -38.58
C VAL A 837 -3.18 -1.02 -39.01
N GLY A 838 -2.17 -1.14 -38.13
CA GLY A 838 -0.80 -0.75 -38.45
C GLY A 838 -0.19 -1.55 -39.61
N ASN A 839 -0.56 -2.83 -39.78
CA ASN A 839 -0.12 -3.60 -40.94
C ASN A 839 -0.78 -3.14 -42.25
N LYS A 840 -2.06 -2.73 -42.23
CA LYS A 840 -2.76 -2.21 -43.42
C LYS A 840 -2.23 -0.84 -43.86
N GLU A 841 -1.82 0.01 -42.92
CA GLU A 841 -1.17 1.29 -43.23
C GLU A 841 0.20 1.09 -43.87
N LYS A 842 1.02 0.16 -43.35
CA LYS A 842 2.32 -0.20 -43.95
C LYS A 842 2.19 -0.80 -45.35
N GLU A 843 1.11 -1.54 -45.65
CA GLU A 843 0.83 -2.03 -47.01
C GLU A 843 0.40 -0.91 -47.97
N LYS A 844 -0.43 0.05 -47.53
CA LYS A 844 -0.83 1.21 -48.34
C LYS A 844 0.35 2.12 -48.68
N ASP A 845 1.30 2.31 -47.76
CA ASP A 845 2.49 3.13 -48.00
C ASP A 845 3.48 2.50 -48.99
N LYS A 846 3.59 1.16 -48.99
CA LYS A 846 4.33 0.44 -50.05
C LYS A 846 3.64 0.57 -51.43
N GLY A 847 2.31 0.62 -51.47
CA GLY A 847 1.53 0.84 -52.71
C GLY A 847 1.66 2.25 -53.31
N LYS A 848 1.85 3.29 -52.49
CA LYS A 848 2.04 4.68 -52.98
C LYS A 848 3.44 4.92 -53.57
N LYS A 849 4.49 4.22 -53.10
CA LYS A 849 5.84 4.31 -53.70
C LYS A 849 5.93 3.66 -55.09
N GLY A 850 5.02 2.74 -55.45
CA GLY A 850 5.01 2.06 -56.76
C GLY A 850 4.40 2.85 -57.93
N LYS A 851 3.65 3.94 -57.68
CA LYS A 851 2.93 4.68 -58.75
C LYS A 851 3.60 5.99 -59.21
N ARG A 852 4.71 6.43 -58.60
CA ARG A 852 5.44 7.65 -59.00
C ARG A 852 6.58 7.43 -60.02
N GLY A 853 6.82 6.19 -60.47
CA GLY A 853 7.95 5.85 -61.37
C GLY A 853 7.66 5.68 -62.87
N LYS A 854 6.46 6.02 -63.38
CA LYS A 854 6.06 5.72 -64.79
C LYS A 854 5.75 6.93 -65.69
N LYS A 855 6.22 8.13 -65.36
CA LYS A 855 6.22 9.30 -66.26
C LYS A 855 7.58 9.99 -66.25
N LYS A 856 8.49 9.48 -67.07
CA LYS A 856 9.69 10.12 -67.67
C LYS A 856 10.62 9.01 -68.17
N LYS A 857 10.41 8.59 -69.42
CA LYS A 857 11.41 8.07 -70.34
C LYS A 857 11.06 8.59 -71.71
#